data_AF-A0A6B9VFJ7-F1
#
_entry.id   AF-A0A6B9VFJ7-F1
#
_cell.length_a   1.000
_cell.length_b   1.000
_cell.length_c   1.000
_cell.angle_alpha   90.00
_cell.angle_beta   90.00
_cell.angle_gamma   90.00
#
_symmetry.space_group_name_H-M   'P 1'
#
loop_
_entity.id
_entity.type
_entity.pdbx_description
1 polymer ?
#
loop_
_entity_poly.entity_id
_entity_poly.type
_entity_poly.pdbx_seq_one_letter_code
_entity_poly.pdbx_strand_id
1 'polypeptide(L)'
;MKTTAEDSKLFFSTSLLLVISGLGVHSLPYDYSATTEARIHKCVAETPRAQYGGGIIINPGFDHSIDGWTVFENGSIEERISNAGNRFIVVGNRTQPSDSFSQKVQLKKGMLYNFTAWFQLSEGSDTVSVIFKTNATELIRGGHVVAKHGCWTLLKGGILTNYSSPAEIFFETKNSKLEIWADSVSLQPFTKEQWRSHQDESIETVRKSKPKWVKSLSSDELREAVETRINSVVSRHEGELIAWDVVNENLHFSFFEDNLGKNASAEYFSKTYQLDPKPLLFTNEYNTIEYSGDRAPSPANYIAKMTKIRSFPGNEGISAAIGLQGHFTAGQPNLTYMRASLDAFDTTSLPIWLTEVSVDSDPNQAEHLEEILREEYSHPSVEGIIMFVGPAIAAGFKDMALTDENFQNTPAGDVVDKLISEWQTEPQKAIADSTGFIHFSLHHGDYDVTVTHPLGHSSKTLNLSQNKRTEREKRRGGEPEREEKRKEGRWHRWASLPPSPPWCHREEGQNRGRESRARRRRRHRLVSPSSPLRSSSLPSMEVCKQREDAPFYPEPPREGSSPSSPATIAAVRASVSRRQICRWERNRTRVEREGVAGRFCRRWNSAAAAAMAAAPLPPRNTKEGRLLLRCSCRRLDVPELSRRCHWS
;
A
#
# COMPACT_ATOMS: atom_id res chain seq x y z
N MET A 1 25.20 73.55 19.97
CA MET A 1 25.03 73.20 18.53
C MET A 1 25.30 71.72 18.35
N LYS A 2 24.55 71.07 17.44
CA LYS A 2 24.87 69.87 16.60
C LYS A 2 26.25 69.18 16.78
N THR A 3 26.44 67.85 16.69
CA THR A 3 25.57 66.62 16.65
C THR A 3 26.50 65.38 16.62
N THR A 4 26.18 64.29 17.36
CA THR A 4 26.31 62.82 17.05
C THR A 4 27.56 62.23 16.33
N ALA A 5 28.04 61.00 16.55
CA ALA A 5 27.71 59.85 17.44
C ALA A 5 28.97 58.94 17.50
N GLU A 6 29.43 58.52 18.69
CA GLU A 6 29.26 57.17 19.29
C GLU A 6 29.86 55.96 18.54
N ASP A 7 31.08 55.57 18.95
CA ASP A 7 31.61 54.21 18.79
C ASP A 7 30.99 53.24 19.82
N SER A 8 30.44 52.09 19.40
CA SER A 8 30.47 50.84 20.18
C SER A 8 29.82 49.62 19.52
N LYS A 9 30.56 48.49 19.52
CA LYS A 9 30.09 47.09 19.61
C LYS A 9 29.21 46.53 18.47
N LEU A 10 29.75 45.56 17.74
CA LEU A 10 29.38 44.14 17.97
C LEU A 10 30.46 43.16 17.45
N PHE A 11 30.92 42.28 18.34
CA PHE A 11 31.64 41.05 17.98
C PHE A 11 30.61 39.91 17.76
N PHE A 12 31.05 38.79 17.18
CA PHE A 12 30.30 37.55 16.86
C PHE A 12 29.38 37.58 15.63
N SER A 13 29.86 36.99 14.52
CA SER A 13 29.24 35.80 13.88
C SER A 13 29.87 35.48 12.51
N THR A 14 31.14 35.08 12.47
CA THR A 14 31.84 34.63 11.25
C THR A 14 32.45 33.23 11.37
N SER A 15 31.84 32.37 12.20
CA SER A 15 32.30 30.99 12.45
C SER A 15 31.18 29.96 12.38
N LEU A 16 30.30 30.04 11.37
CA LEU A 16 29.35 28.96 11.06
C LEU A 16 28.91 28.93 9.58
N LEU A 17 29.86 28.95 8.64
CA LEU A 17 29.58 28.89 7.19
C LEU A 17 30.60 28.06 6.39
N LEU A 18 31.39 27.20 7.05
CA LEU A 18 32.56 26.54 6.43
C LEU A 18 32.67 25.02 6.61
N VAL A 19 31.64 24.32 7.13
CA VAL A 19 31.65 22.84 7.26
C VAL A 19 30.30 22.19 6.91
N ILE A 20 29.66 22.60 5.81
CA ILE A 20 28.85 21.67 4.97
C ILE A 20 29.05 22.02 3.47
N SER A 21 30.30 22.22 3.05
CA SER A 21 30.66 21.86 1.68
C SER A 21 30.85 20.33 1.65
N GLY A 22 29.73 19.59 1.73
CA GLY A 22 29.79 18.17 1.39
C GLY A 22 30.37 18.07 -0.01
N LEU A 23 31.30 17.12 -0.22
CA LEU A 23 31.80 16.79 -1.55
C LEU A 23 30.64 16.18 -2.34
N GLY A 24 29.78 17.05 -2.87
CA GLY A 24 28.70 16.73 -3.77
C GLY A 24 29.32 16.24 -5.06
N VAL A 25 29.63 14.94 -5.10
CA VAL A 25 29.96 14.22 -6.32
C VAL A 25 28.82 14.51 -7.28
N HIS A 26 29.07 15.37 -8.26
CA HIS A 26 28.10 15.62 -9.32
C HIS A 26 27.96 14.31 -10.09
N SER A 27 26.90 13.57 -9.78
CA SER A 27 26.52 12.41 -10.56
C SER A 27 26.17 12.91 -11.96
N LEU A 28 26.97 12.50 -12.95
CA LEU A 28 26.59 12.67 -14.34
C LEU A 28 25.23 11.96 -14.50
N PRO A 29 24.13 12.66 -14.85
CA PRO A 29 22.81 12.05 -14.87
C PRO A 29 22.76 10.95 -15.94
N TYR A 30 22.13 9.81 -15.62
CA TYR A 30 22.03 8.71 -16.56
C TYR A 30 21.06 9.04 -17.70
N ASP A 31 21.47 8.76 -18.93
CA ASP A 31 20.65 8.98 -20.13
C ASP A 31 19.67 7.81 -20.35
N TYR A 32 18.45 8.02 -19.86
CA TYR A 32 17.28 7.15 -20.01
C TYR A 32 16.57 7.29 -21.37
N SER A 33 17.09 8.06 -22.34
CA SER A 33 16.46 8.24 -23.66
C SER A 33 16.36 6.96 -24.49
N ALA A 34 17.05 5.90 -24.06
CA ALA A 34 17.00 4.56 -24.63
C ALA A 34 16.05 3.60 -23.88
N THR A 35 15.30 4.08 -22.88
CA THR A 35 14.43 3.24 -22.02
C THR A 35 12.96 3.65 -22.01
N THR A 36 12.58 4.70 -22.76
CA THR A 36 11.17 4.93 -23.09
C THR A 36 10.71 3.90 -24.12
N GLU A 37 9.58 3.23 -23.90
CA GLU A 37 9.05 2.18 -24.79
C GLU A 37 8.90 2.68 -26.25
N ALA A 38 8.62 3.97 -26.40
CA ALA A 38 8.54 4.66 -27.69
C ALA A 38 9.89 4.84 -28.44
N ARG A 39 11.03 4.37 -27.92
CA ARG A 39 12.35 4.49 -28.57
C ARG A 39 13.10 3.17 -28.78
N ILE A 40 13.01 2.18 -27.87
CA ILE A 40 13.73 0.89 -28.02
C ILE A 40 13.38 0.17 -29.34
N HIS A 41 12.11 0.22 -29.74
CA HIS A 41 11.63 -0.42 -30.97
C HIS A 41 11.45 0.53 -32.15
N LYS A 42 11.80 1.81 -31.99
CA LYS A 42 11.50 2.85 -32.97
C LYS A 42 12.74 3.16 -33.81
N CYS A 43 12.76 2.57 -35.01
CA CYS A 43 13.73 2.94 -36.03
C CYS A 43 13.58 4.44 -36.36
N VAL A 44 14.70 5.15 -36.47
CA VAL A 44 14.71 6.60 -36.78
C VAL A 44 15.26 6.86 -38.17
N ALA A 45 14.76 7.91 -38.83
CA ALA A 45 15.26 8.32 -40.14
C ALA A 45 16.67 8.95 -40.05
N GLU A 46 16.93 9.64 -38.94
CA GLU A 46 18.18 10.35 -38.68
C GLU A 46 18.59 10.21 -37.21
N THR A 47 19.89 10.18 -36.96
CA THR A 47 20.49 9.88 -35.66
C THR A 47 20.54 11.10 -34.74
N PRO A 48 20.15 10.96 -33.46
CA PRO A 48 20.46 11.93 -32.42
C PRO A 48 21.95 11.87 -32.05
N ARG A 49 22.53 13.03 -31.68
CA ARG A 49 23.91 13.13 -31.17
C ARG A 49 24.24 12.07 -30.11
N ALA A 50 25.50 11.62 -30.12
CA ALA A 50 26.05 10.64 -29.18
C ALA A 50 25.71 10.94 -27.71
N GLN A 51 25.22 9.93 -26.98
CA GLN A 51 24.93 10.05 -25.55
C GLN A 51 26.20 10.50 -24.79
N TYR A 52 26.04 11.36 -23.79
CA TYR A 52 27.15 11.90 -22.98
C TYR A 52 28.26 12.58 -23.81
N GLY A 53 27.97 13.02 -25.05
CA GLY A 53 28.97 13.59 -25.95
C GLY A 53 30.04 12.59 -26.43
N GLY A 54 29.73 11.29 -26.41
CA GLY A 54 30.66 10.20 -26.75
C GLY A 54 31.35 9.54 -25.55
N GLY A 55 31.33 10.16 -24.37
CA GLY A 55 32.02 9.65 -23.19
C GLY A 55 33.54 9.63 -23.39
N ILE A 56 34.15 8.44 -23.49
CA ILE A 56 35.58 8.29 -23.83
C ILE A 56 35.87 7.98 -25.31
N ILE A 57 34.85 8.05 -26.18
CA ILE A 57 34.99 7.89 -27.62
C ILE A 57 35.45 9.20 -28.25
N ILE A 58 36.48 9.12 -29.10
CA ILE A 58 36.99 10.22 -29.92
C ILE A 58 36.15 10.29 -31.21
N ASN A 59 35.80 11.51 -31.64
CA ASN A 59 35.02 11.78 -32.86
C ASN A 59 33.74 10.91 -32.95
N PRO A 60 32.83 11.02 -31.97
CA PRO A 60 31.71 10.07 -31.79
C PRO A 60 30.58 10.22 -32.83
N GLY A 61 30.44 11.40 -33.44
CA GLY A 61 29.43 11.71 -34.46
C GLY A 61 30.04 12.06 -35.84
N PHE A 62 31.30 11.66 -36.06
CA PHE A 62 32.01 11.82 -37.35
C PHE A 62 32.08 13.26 -37.88
N ASP A 63 31.93 14.27 -37.01
CA ASP A 63 32.05 15.71 -37.33
C ASP A 63 33.41 16.07 -37.97
N HIS A 64 34.45 15.29 -37.64
CA HIS A 64 35.80 15.39 -38.20
C HIS A 64 36.13 14.22 -39.12
N SER A 65 35.19 13.84 -40.00
CA SER A 65 35.30 12.69 -40.89
C SER A 65 35.57 11.40 -40.08
N ILE A 66 36.44 10.50 -40.57
CA ILE A 66 36.82 9.26 -39.88
C ILE A 66 38.00 9.41 -38.89
N ASP A 67 38.41 10.63 -38.54
CA ASP A 67 39.54 10.86 -37.63
C ASP A 67 39.33 10.14 -36.29
N GLY A 68 40.36 9.46 -35.80
CA GLY A 68 40.31 8.66 -34.56
C GLY A 68 39.70 7.26 -34.71
N TRP A 69 39.30 6.84 -35.92
CA TRP A 69 38.80 5.50 -36.23
C TRP A 69 39.70 4.78 -37.23
N THR A 70 39.84 3.47 -37.09
CA THR A 70 40.72 2.63 -37.93
C THR A 70 39.99 1.41 -38.48
N VAL A 71 40.39 0.93 -39.67
CA VAL A 71 39.94 -0.40 -40.16
C VAL A 71 40.36 -1.46 -39.15
N PHE A 72 39.43 -2.34 -38.79
CA PHE A 72 39.68 -3.54 -38.01
C PHE A 72 39.74 -4.74 -38.95
N GLU A 73 40.84 -5.48 -38.90
CA GLU A 73 41.14 -6.61 -39.79
C GLU A 73 41.20 -6.21 -41.26
N ASN A 74 40.16 -6.43 -42.06
CA ASN A 74 40.17 -6.18 -43.51
C ASN A 74 39.00 -5.30 -43.98
N GLY A 75 38.99 -4.92 -45.25
CA GLY A 75 37.97 -4.08 -45.89
C GLY A 75 38.35 -2.60 -45.92
N SER A 76 37.35 -1.72 -46.03
CA SER A 76 37.55 -0.28 -46.17
C SER A 76 36.54 0.51 -45.36
N ILE A 77 37.00 1.55 -44.66
CA ILE A 77 36.14 2.54 -44.01
C ILE A 77 36.08 3.83 -44.82
N GLU A 78 34.91 4.44 -44.90
CA GLU A 78 34.71 5.76 -45.50
C GLU A 78 33.66 6.57 -44.73
N GLU A 79 33.69 7.88 -44.90
CA GLU A 79 32.64 8.78 -44.44
C GLU A 79 31.53 8.87 -45.50
N ARG A 80 30.28 8.84 -45.07
CA ARG A 80 29.13 9.28 -45.89
C ARG A 80 28.33 10.35 -45.14
N ILE A 81 27.59 11.14 -45.90
CA ILE A 81 26.75 12.22 -45.37
C ILE A 81 25.30 11.94 -45.79
N SER A 82 24.37 12.01 -44.85
CA SER A 82 22.94 11.81 -45.11
C SER A 82 22.32 13.01 -45.83
N ASN A 83 21.12 12.84 -46.37
CA ASN A 83 20.37 13.94 -46.99
C ASN A 83 20.02 15.08 -46.00
N ALA A 84 20.02 14.80 -44.69
CA ALA A 84 19.85 15.82 -43.65
C ALA A 84 21.18 16.47 -43.19
N GLY A 85 22.32 16.02 -43.72
CA GLY A 85 23.65 16.54 -43.38
C GLY A 85 24.36 15.82 -42.23
N ASN A 86 23.80 14.72 -41.70
CA ASN A 86 24.46 13.92 -40.67
C ASN A 86 25.61 13.11 -41.27
N ARG A 87 26.78 13.16 -40.63
CA ARG A 87 27.97 12.38 -41.02
C ARG A 87 27.92 11.02 -40.33
N PHE A 88 28.34 9.97 -41.03
CA PHE A 88 28.39 8.62 -40.47
C PHE A 88 29.50 7.80 -41.13
N ILE A 89 30.04 6.82 -40.39
CA ILE A 89 31.05 5.90 -40.93
C ILE A 89 30.38 4.71 -41.61
N VAL A 90 30.95 4.28 -42.73
CA VAL A 90 30.57 3.08 -43.46
C VAL A 90 31.74 2.13 -43.53
N VAL A 91 31.50 0.85 -43.25
CA VAL A 91 32.43 -0.25 -43.56
C VAL A 91 31.94 -0.98 -44.81
N GLY A 92 32.76 -0.95 -45.86
CA GLY A 92 32.58 -1.71 -47.09
C GLY A 92 33.70 -2.73 -47.33
N ASN A 93 33.62 -3.46 -48.44
CA ASN A 93 34.63 -4.45 -48.88
C ASN A 93 35.00 -5.52 -47.83
N ARG A 94 34.05 -5.84 -46.94
CA ARG A 94 34.20 -6.81 -45.86
C ARG A 94 34.30 -8.24 -46.44
N THR A 95 35.13 -9.06 -45.80
CA THR A 95 35.42 -10.45 -46.17
C THR A 95 34.99 -11.44 -45.07
N GLN A 96 35.16 -11.07 -43.80
CA GLN A 96 34.80 -11.88 -42.63
C GLN A 96 33.86 -11.12 -41.66
N PRO A 97 33.15 -11.83 -40.76
CA PRO A 97 32.12 -11.20 -39.90
C PRO A 97 32.62 -10.08 -38.98
N SER A 98 33.90 -10.10 -38.63
CA SER A 98 34.58 -9.14 -37.74
C SER A 98 35.22 -7.95 -38.46
N ASP A 99 35.31 -7.96 -39.79
CA ASP A 99 35.80 -6.81 -40.57
C ASP A 99 34.93 -5.59 -40.27
N SER A 100 35.51 -4.54 -39.68
CA SER A 100 34.75 -3.38 -39.21
C SER A 100 35.61 -2.11 -39.12
N PHE A 101 35.05 -1.06 -38.54
CA PHE A 101 35.80 0.05 -37.98
C PHE A 101 36.10 -0.23 -36.50
N SER A 102 37.13 0.40 -35.94
CA SER A 102 37.57 0.23 -34.55
C SER A 102 38.16 1.48 -33.94
N GLN A 103 38.15 1.55 -32.61
CA GLN A 103 38.85 2.56 -31.83
C GLN A 103 39.46 1.96 -30.56
N LYS A 104 40.66 2.40 -30.21
CA LYS A 104 41.36 1.99 -28.99
C LYS A 104 40.99 2.91 -27.83
N VAL A 105 40.55 2.31 -26.74
CA VAL A 105 40.17 2.97 -25.49
C VAL A 105 40.94 2.40 -24.30
N GLN A 106 40.98 3.14 -23.20
CA GLN A 106 41.58 2.69 -21.95
C GLN A 106 40.51 2.30 -20.93
N LEU A 107 40.38 0.99 -20.66
CA LEU A 107 39.52 0.47 -19.62
C LEU A 107 40.21 0.60 -18.24
N LYS A 108 39.41 0.87 -17.20
CA LYS A 108 39.85 1.08 -15.81
C LYS A 108 39.12 0.15 -14.86
N LYS A 109 39.87 -0.64 -14.09
CA LYS A 109 39.35 -1.56 -13.07
C LYS A 109 38.30 -0.91 -12.17
N GLY A 110 37.17 -1.59 -12.00
CA GLY A 110 36.07 -1.20 -11.12
C GLY A 110 35.03 -0.29 -11.77
N MET A 111 35.26 0.18 -12.99
CA MET A 111 34.30 1.01 -13.73
C MET A 111 33.26 0.15 -14.47
N LEU A 112 32.02 0.64 -14.47
CA LEU A 112 30.94 0.17 -15.33
C LEU A 112 30.90 1.04 -16.58
N TYR A 113 30.86 0.44 -17.76
CA TYR A 113 30.84 1.15 -19.02
C TYR A 113 29.49 0.95 -19.70
N ASN A 114 28.79 2.04 -19.98
CA ASN A 114 27.57 2.06 -20.80
C ASN A 114 27.96 2.37 -22.25
N PHE A 115 27.65 1.46 -23.18
CA PHE A 115 27.93 1.62 -24.60
C PHE A 115 26.63 1.92 -25.36
N THR A 116 26.67 2.91 -26.26
CA THR A 116 25.60 3.14 -27.23
C THR A 116 26.15 3.49 -28.61
N ALA A 117 25.51 3.01 -29.67
CA ALA A 117 25.75 3.46 -31.03
C ALA A 117 24.52 3.21 -31.91
N TRP A 118 24.32 4.02 -32.93
CA TRP A 118 23.27 3.81 -33.92
C TRP A 118 23.82 3.04 -35.12
N PHE A 119 23.08 2.03 -35.57
CA PHE A 119 23.45 1.18 -36.71
C PHE A 119 22.35 1.09 -37.76
N GLN A 120 22.79 1.03 -39.01
CA GLN A 120 22.00 0.75 -40.22
C GLN A 120 22.82 -0.18 -41.13
N LEU A 121 22.17 -0.91 -42.02
CA LEU A 121 22.82 -1.82 -42.98
C LEU A 121 22.53 -1.41 -44.42
N SER A 122 23.43 -1.74 -45.35
CA SER A 122 23.25 -1.46 -46.78
C SER A 122 21.98 -2.10 -47.38
N GLU A 123 21.62 -3.31 -46.92
CA GLU A 123 20.42 -4.04 -47.34
C GLU A 123 19.94 -5.01 -46.25
N GLY A 124 18.65 -5.41 -46.29
CA GLY A 124 18.08 -6.43 -45.42
C GLY A 124 18.09 -6.09 -43.91
N SER A 125 18.34 -7.10 -43.07
CA SER A 125 18.57 -6.95 -41.63
C SER A 125 19.44 -8.07 -41.06
N ASP A 126 20.35 -7.74 -40.15
CA ASP A 126 21.23 -8.69 -39.45
C ASP A 126 21.59 -8.16 -38.06
N THR A 127 22.18 -9.01 -37.21
CA THR A 127 22.61 -8.64 -35.86
C THR A 127 23.99 -8.00 -35.89
N VAL A 128 24.08 -6.72 -35.47
CA VAL A 128 25.33 -6.03 -35.18
C VAL A 128 25.65 -6.21 -33.69
N SER A 129 26.87 -6.66 -33.37
CA SER A 129 27.35 -6.82 -31.98
C SER A 129 28.56 -5.94 -31.71
N VAL A 130 28.64 -5.31 -30.53
CA VAL A 130 29.84 -4.60 -30.07
C VAL A 130 30.76 -5.55 -29.31
N ILE A 131 32.04 -5.56 -29.67
CA ILE A 131 33.07 -6.42 -29.09
C ILE A 131 34.21 -5.56 -28.55
N PHE A 132 34.72 -5.92 -27.37
CA PHE A 132 35.88 -5.31 -26.74
C PHE A 132 37.01 -6.34 -26.71
N LYS A 133 38.04 -6.13 -27.53
CA LYS A 133 39.25 -6.97 -27.59
C LYS A 133 40.29 -6.42 -26.62
N THR A 134 40.68 -7.18 -25.61
CA THR A 134 41.67 -6.75 -24.61
C THR A 134 43.02 -7.44 -24.84
N ASN A 135 44.08 -6.91 -24.23
CA ASN A 135 45.44 -7.47 -24.35
C ASN A 135 45.54 -8.94 -23.91
N ALA A 136 44.57 -9.46 -23.15
CA ALA A 136 44.54 -10.84 -22.68
C ALA A 136 43.99 -11.84 -23.73
N THR A 137 43.80 -11.42 -24.98
CA THR A 137 43.08 -12.15 -26.06
C THR A 137 41.60 -12.45 -25.77
N GLU A 138 41.09 -11.96 -24.65
CA GLU A 138 39.67 -12.05 -24.28
C GLU A 138 38.83 -11.11 -25.15
N LEU A 139 37.74 -11.64 -25.72
CA LEU A 139 36.74 -10.90 -26.48
C LEU A 139 35.46 -10.76 -25.65
N ILE A 140 35.20 -9.55 -25.14
CA ILE A 140 33.99 -9.29 -24.34
C ILE A 140 32.89 -8.74 -25.27
N ARG A 141 31.75 -9.43 -25.33
CA ARG A 141 30.54 -8.95 -26.03
C ARG A 141 29.81 -7.96 -25.14
N GLY A 142 29.75 -6.68 -25.54
CA GLY A 142 29.10 -5.63 -24.74
C GLY A 142 27.61 -5.44 -25.03
N GLY A 143 27.10 -5.99 -26.13
CA GLY A 143 25.70 -5.84 -26.53
C GLY A 143 25.48 -6.13 -28.01
N HIS A 144 24.23 -6.17 -28.45
CA HIS A 144 23.86 -6.37 -29.84
C HIS A 144 22.51 -5.72 -30.18
N VAL A 145 22.28 -5.45 -31.47
CA VAL A 145 21.00 -4.96 -32.01
C VAL A 145 20.72 -5.64 -33.35
N VAL A 146 19.45 -5.80 -33.72
CA VAL A 146 19.07 -6.16 -35.09
C VAL A 146 19.00 -4.87 -35.91
N ALA A 147 20.07 -4.57 -36.64
CA ALA A 147 20.12 -3.44 -37.55
C ALA A 147 19.38 -3.77 -38.85
N LYS A 148 18.88 -2.73 -39.52
CA LYS A 148 18.02 -2.85 -40.70
C LYS A 148 18.44 -1.86 -41.77
N HIS A 149 18.09 -2.15 -43.02
CA HIS A 149 18.16 -1.20 -44.12
C HIS A 149 17.10 -0.10 -44.01
N GLY A 150 17.45 1.11 -44.43
CA GLY A 150 16.55 2.25 -44.55
C GLY A 150 16.15 2.93 -43.25
N CYS A 151 16.68 2.49 -42.10
CA CYS A 151 16.44 3.13 -40.81
C CYS A 151 17.51 2.81 -39.75
N TRP A 152 17.78 3.78 -38.88
CA TRP A 152 18.77 3.67 -37.82
C TRP A 152 18.19 3.01 -36.57
N THR A 153 18.96 2.09 -35.98
CA THR A 153 18.62 1.32 -34.77
C THR A 153 19.65 1.53 -33.67
N LEU A 154 19.20 1.74 -32.43
CA LEU A 154 20.09 1.97 -31.30
C LEU A 154 20.57 0.64 -30.71
N LEU A 155 21.86 0.34 -30.81
CA LEU A 155 22.53 -0.62 -29.95
C LEU A 155 22.79 0.07 -28.61
N LYS A 156 22.23 -0.47 -27.52
CA LYS A 156 22.61 -0.11 -26.15
C LYS A 156 23.08 -1.35 -25.40
N GLY A 157 24.19 -1.23 -24.69
CA GLY A 157 24.85 -2.32 -23.97
C GLY A 157 25.81 -1.81 -22.92
N GLY A 158 26.67 -2.67 -22.41
CA GLY A 158 27.69 -2.28 -21.44
C GLY A 158 28.54 -3.43 -20.95
N ILE A 159 29.63 -3.08 -20.25
CA ILE A 159 30.57 -4.03 -19.66
C ILE A 159 30.97 -3.60 -18.24
N LEU A 160 31.19 -4.57 -17.36
CA LEU A 160 31.88 -4.38 -16.08
C LEU A 160 33.34 -4.78 -16.24
N THR A 161 34.27 -3.94 -15.80
CA THR A 161 35.70 -4.20 -15.96
C THR A 161 36.36 -4.48 -14.61
N ASN A 162 36.91 -5.69 -14.44
CA ASN A 162 37.60 -6.10 -13.20
C ASN A 162 39.13 -5.87 -13.25
N TYR A 163 39.62 -5.31 -14.35
CA TYR A 163 41.02 -5.03 -14.64
C TYR A 163 41.15 -3.70 -15.42
N SER A 164 42.37 -3.14 -15.45
CA SER A 164 42.70 -1.98 -16.29
C SER A 164 43.52 -2.45 -17.48
N SER A 165 43.03 -2.23 -18.70
CA SER A 165 43.77 -2.57 -19.92
C SER A 165 43.41 -1.61 -21.06
N PRO A 166 44.29 -1.43 -22.05
CA PRO A 166 43.85 -1.06 -23.38
C PRO A 166 42.79 -2.05 -23.87
N ALA A 167 41.82 -1.55 -24.62
CA ALA A 167 40.86 -2.37 -25.36
C ALA A 167 40.60 -1.74 -26.73
N GLU A 168 40.47 -2.59 -27.74
CA GLU A 168 40.08 -2.21 -29.09
C GLU A 168 38.60 -2.57 -29.27
N ILE A 169 37.76 -1.55 -29.47
CA ILE A 169 36.32 -1.73 -29.70
C ILE A 169 36.15 -1.96 -31.19
N PHE A 170 35.44 -3.02 -31.58
CA PHE A 170 35.09 -3.32 -32.97
C PHE A 170 33.70 -3.96 -33.05
N PHE A 171 33.21 -4.22 -34.26
CA PHE A 171 31.83 -4.63 -34.49
C PHE A 171 31.72 -5.89 -35.34
N GLU A 172 30.92 -6.85 -34.90
CA GLU A 172 30.68 -8.09 -35.64
C GLU A 172 29.28 -8.09 -36.28
N THR A 173 29.17 -8.63 -37.49
CA THR A 173 27.90 -8.89 -38.18
C THR A 173 28.05 -10.13 -39.05
N LYS A 174 27.14 -11.11 -38.90
CA LYS A 174 27.27 -12.46 -39.47
C LYS A 174 27.42 -12.45 -40.99
N ASN A 175 26.64 -11.61 -41.67
CA ASN A 175 26.75 -11.43 -43.11
C ASN A 175 27.87 -10.44 -43.44
N SER A 176 29.00 -10.95 -43.93
CA SER A 176 30.13 -10.13 -44.37
C SER A 176 29.89 -9.41 -45.71
N LYS A 177 28.79 -9.67 -46.42
CA LYS A 177 28.46 -8.94 -47.66
C LYS A 177 27.77 -7.59 -47.42
N LEU A 178 27.22 -7.37 -46.22
CA LEU A 178 26.53 -6.13 -45.89
C LEU A 178 27.53 -5.06 -45.48
N GLU A 179 27.31 -3.83 -45.91
CA GLU A 179 27.97 -2.69 -45.30
C GLU A 179 27.37 -2.45 -43.92
N ILE A 180 28.21 -2.09 -42.95
CA ILE A 180 27.80 -1.62 -41.63
C ILE A 180 27.91 -0.10 -41.64
N TRP A 181 26.79 0.59 -41.40
CA TRP A 181 26.77 2.04 -41.22
C TRP A 181 26.60 2.34 -39.74
N ALA A 182 27.37 3.28 -39.19
CA ALA A 182 27.35 3.62 -37.78
C ALA A 182 27.44 5.12 -37.53
N ASP A 183 26.70 5.60 -36.52
CA ASP A 183 26.80 6.97 -36.03
C ASP A 183 26.61 7.08 -34.50
N SER A 184 27.06 8.19 -33.94
CA SER A 184 26.76 8.67 -32.59
C SER A 184 27.17 7.66 -31.51
N VAL A 185 28.40 7.15 -31.66
CA VAL A 185 29.02 6.14 -30.81
C VAL A 185 29.45 6.74 -29.48
N SER A 186 29.12 6.09 -28.37
CA SER A 186 29.46 6.53 -27.03
C SER A 186 29.85 5.36 -26.13
N LEU A 187 30.83 5.61 -25.28
CA LEU A 187 31.26 4.70 -24.22
C LEU A 187 31.44 5.53 -22.95
N GLN A 188 30.42 5.55 -22.09
CA GLN A 188 30.43 6.34 -20.86
C GLN A 188 30.84 5.47 -19.67
N PRO A 189 31.97 5.77 -19.00
CA PRO A 189 32.33 5.17 -17.72
C PRO A 189 31.52 5.75 -16.55
N PHE A 190 31.14 4.89 -15.61
CA PHE A 190 30.53 5.22 -14.32
C PHE A 190 31.26 4.49 -13.19
N THR A 191 31.41 5.13 -12.03
CA THR A 191 31.85 4.45 -10.80
C THR A 191 30.71 3.63 -10.21
N LYS A 192 31.00 2.74 -9.26
CA LYS A 192 29.96 1.96 -8.55
C LYS A 192 29.01 2.87 -7.76
N GLU A 193 29.51 3.97 -7.22
CA GLU A 193 28.76 4.94 -6.44
C GLU A 193 27.82 5.75 -7.34
N GLN A 194 28.30 6.20 -8.51
CA GLN A 194 27.46 6.84 -9.52
C GLN A 194 26.36 5.90 -10.01
N TRP A 195 26.72 4.64 -10.32
CA TRP A 195 25.76 3.65 -10.79
C TRP A 195 24.71 3.31 -9.73
N ARG A 196 25.10 3.14 -8.45
CA ARG A 196 24.17 2.98 -7.33
C ARG A 196 23.26 4.19 -7.18
N SER A 197 23.79 5.41 -7.22
CA SER A 197 22.99 6.64 -7.17
C SER A 197 21.94 6.70 -8.29
N HIS A 198 22.23 6.21 -9.50
CA HIS A 198 21.24 6.10 -10.57
C HIS A 198 20.20 5.02 -10.32
N GLN A 199 20.59 3.89 -9.73
CA GLN A 199 19.65 2.84 -9.32
C GLN A 199 18.70 3.37 -8.23
N ASP A 200 19.22 4.07 -7.23
CA ASP A 200 18.46 4.66 -6.14
C ASP A 200 17.49 5.73 -6.66
N GLU A 201 17.96 6.68 -7.49
CA GLU A 201 17.12 7.70 -8.15
C GLU A 201 16.01 7.06 -8.99
N SER A 202 16.31 5.98 -9.71
CA SER A 202 15.34 5.22 -10.50
C SER A 202 14.31 4.50 -9.62
N ILE A 203 14.74 3.90 -8.51
CA ILE A 203 13.84 3.26 -7.54
C ILE A 203 12.91 4.30 -6.89
N GLU A 204 13.43 5.44 -6.47
CA GLU A 204 12.61 6.52 -5.89
C GLU A 204 11.65 7.12 -6.92
N THR A 205 12.13 7.40 -8.13
CA THR A 205 11.34 8.05 -9.20
C THR A 205 10.30 7.12 -9.83
N VAL A 206 10.58 5.82 -9.94
CA VAL A 206 9.77 4.86 -10.72
C VAL A 206 9.03 3.85 -9.84
N ARG A 207 9.59 3.44 -8.69
CA ARG A 207 8.98 2.42 -7.82
C ARG A 207 8.25 2.99 -6.60
N LYS A 208 8.75 4.06 -5.98
CA LYS A 208 8.18 4.62 -4.72
C LYS A 208 7.10 5.69 -4.92
N SER A 209 6.79 6.11 -6.15
CA SER A 209 5.70 7.05 -6.40
C SER A 209 4.95 6.70 -7.69
N LYS A 210 3.66 7.10 -7.79
CA LYS A 210 2.84 6.91 -9.00
C LYS A 210 3.64 7.41 -10.22
N PRO A 211 3.99 6.54 -11.20
CA PRO A 211 4.96 6.88 -12.24
C PRO A 211 4.62 8.18 -12.95
N LYS A 212 5.64 9.01 -13.25
CA LYS A 212 5.44 10.37 -13.78
C LYS A 212 4.54 10.40 -15.04
N TRP A 213 4.57 9.37 -15.89
CA TRP A 213 3.71 9.26 -17.07
C TRP A 213 2.21 9.19 -16.75
N VAL A 214 1.82 8.56 -15.63
CA VAL A 214 0.42 8.45 -15.18
C VAL A 214 -0.16 9.84 -14.88
N LYS A 215 0.68 10.74 -14.35
CA LYS A 215 0.29 12.13 -14.03
C LYS A 215 0.19 13.05 -15.25
N SER A 216 0.69 12.62 -16.42
CA SER A 216 0.63 13.38 -17.67
C SER A 216 -0.45 12.91 -18.64
N LEU A 217 -1.18 11.84 -18.33
CA LEU A 217 -2.28 11.35 -19.16
C LEU A 217 -3.50 12.28 -19.06
N SER A 218 -4.24 12.42 -20.16
CA SER A 218 -5.61 12.93 -20.13
C SER A 218 -6.55 11.97 -19.39
N SER A 219 -7.74 12.43 -18.98
CA SER A 219 -8.72 11.58 -18.28
C SER A 219 -9.14 10.34 -19.09
N ASP A 220 -9.15 10.39 -20.42
CA ASP A 220 -9.56 9.24 -21.23
C ASP A 220 -8.43 8.22 -21.38
N GLU A 221 -7.19 8.67 -21.65
CA GLU A 221 -5.99 7.81 -21.63
C GLU A 221 -5.76 7.19 -20.24
N LEU A 222 -6.01 7.95 -19.17
CA LEU A 222 -5.89 7.47 -17.79
C LEU A 222 -6.95 6.41 -17.48
N ARG A 223 -8.18 6.56 -17.99
CA ARG A 223 -9.23 5.55 -17.85
C ARG A 223 -8.83 4.25 -18.55
N GLU A 224 -8.40 4.35 -19.82
CA GLU A 224 -7.92 3.20 -20.60
C GLU A 224 -6.74 2.51 -19.90
N ALA A 225 -5.74 3.28 -19.45
CA ALA A 225 -4.57 2.74 -18.75
C ALA A 225 -4.94 2.00 -17.44
N VAL A 226 -5.89 2.53 -16.65
CA VAL A 226 -6.35 1.86 -15.42
C VAL A 226 -7.17 0.61 -15.75
N GLU A 227 -8.09 0.67 -16.71
CA GLU A 227 -8.85 -0.50 -17.16
C GLU A 227 -7.91 -1.60 -17.70
N THR A 228 -6.94 -1.27 -18.55
CA THR A 228 -5.91 -2.21 -19.03
C THR A 228 -5.11 -2.79 -17.87
N ARG A 229 -4.74 -1.99 -16.86
CA ARG A 229 -3.99 -2.46 -15.70
C ARG A 229 -4.80 -3.44 -14.84
N ILE A 230 -6.06 -3.14 -14.54
CA ILE A 230 -6.94 -4.01 -13.74
C ILE A 230 -7.17 -5.33 -14.50
N ASN A 231 -7.59 -5.27 -15.78
CA ASN A 231 -7.79 -6.48 -16.58
C ASN A 231 -6.51 -7.35 -16.68
N SER A 232 -5.34 -6.74 -16.93
CA SER A 232 -4.10 -7.50 -17.16
C SER A 232 -3.44 -8.08 -15.90
N VAL A 233 -3.72 -7.52 -14.73
CA VAL A 233 -3.16 -7.98 -13.44
C VAL A 233 -4.12 -8.94 -12.75
N VAL A 234 -5.39 -8.59 -12.59
CA VAL A 234 -6.35 -9.42 -11.84
C VAL A 234 -6.57 -10.75 -12.56
N SER A 235 -6.82 -10.74 -13.87
CA SER A 235 -7.01 -11.99 -14.65
C SER A 235 -5.74 -12.82 -14.81
N ARG A 236 -4.55 -12.30 -14.50
CA ARG A 236 -3.32 -13.09 -14.49
C ARG A 236 -3.20 -13.95 -13.23
N HIS A 237 -3.74 -13.45 -12.12
CA HIS A 237 -3.63 -14.03 -10.79
C HIS A 237 -4.99 -14.52 -10.25
N GLU A 238 -5.96 -14.76 -11.15
CA GLU A 238 -7.31 -15.20 -10.82
C GLU A 238 -7.26 -16.50 -10.00
N GLY A 239 -7.74 -16.46 -8.76
CA GLY A 239 -7.75 -17.60 -7.86
C GLY A 239 -6.39 -17.98 -7.27
N GLU A 240 -5.33 -17.21 -7.52
CA GLU A 240 -4.01 -17.38 -6.88
C GLU A 240 -3.90 -16.61 -5.54
N LEU A 241 -4.67 -15.54 -5.37
CA LEU A 241 -4.56 -14.62 -4.22
C LEU A 241 -5.73 -14.75 -3.24
N ILE A 242 -5.48 -14.33 -1.99
CA ILE A 242 -6.49 -14.28 -0.91
C ILE A 242 -7.07 -12.87 -0.71
N ALA A 243 -6.39 -11.84 -1.20
CA ALA A 243 -6.67 -10.43 -0.94
C ALA A 243 -6.23 -9.54 -2.12
N TRP A 244 -6.88 -8.38 -2.28
CA TRP A 244 -6.46 -7.28 -3.14
C TRP A 244 -6.67 -5.93 -2.45
N ASP A 245 -5.64 -5.11 -2.33
CA ASP A 245 -5.76 -3.68 -2.04
C ASP A 245 -6.17 -2.93 -3.31
N VAL A 246 -7.47 -2.85 -3.55
CA VAL A 246 -8.03 -2.29 -4.79
C VAL A 246 -7.81 -0.78 -4.86
N VAL A 247 -7.87 -0.10 -3.71
CA VAL A 247 -7.44 1.31 -3.58
C VAL A 247 -6.64 1.52 -2.31
N ASN A 248 -5.44 2.07 -2.46
CA ASN A 248 -4.54 2.41 -1.37
C ASN A 248 -4.52 3.93 -1.14
N GLU A 249 -4.57 4.33 0.14
CA GLU A 249 -4.44 5.71 0.63
C GLU A 249 -5.41 6.73 -0.01
N ASN A 250 -6.63 6.31 -0.36
CA ASN A 250 -7.55 7.16 -1.10
C ASN A 250 -8.19 8.27 -0.22
N LEU A 251 -8.23 8.14 1.11
CA LEU A 251 -8.74 9.21 1.98
C LEU A 251 -7.76 10.38 2.06
N HIS A 252 -6.45 10.09 1.93
CA HIS A 252 -5.39 11.08 1.80
C HIS A 252 -5.23 11.58 0.34
N PHE A 253 -5.21 10.68 -0.64
CA PHE A 253 -4.70 10.95 -2.00
C PHE A 253 -5.64 10.47 -3.13
N SER A 254 -6.79 11.12 -3.26
CA SER A 254 -7.90 10.78 -4.20
C SER A 254 -7.61 10.95 -5.71
N PHE A 255 -6.35 10.91 -6.17
CA PHE A 255 -5.92 11.19 -7.55
C PHE A 255 -6.80 10.58 -8.65
N PHE A 256 -7.15 9.29 -8.56
CA PHE A 256 -7.96 8.64 -9.59
C PHE A 256 -9.41 9.16 -9.58
N GLU A 257 -10.00 9.38 -8.40
CA GLU A 257 -11.34 9.95 -8.27
C GLU A 257 -11.42 11.43 -8.67
N ASP A 258 -10.31 12.16 -8.55
CA ASP A 258 -10.23 13.57 -8.95
C ASP A 258 -10.09 13.74 -10.48
N ASN A 259 -9.43 12.79 -11.16
CA ASN A 259 -9.20 12.84 -12.61
C ASN A 259 -10.22 12.04 -13.45
N LEU A 260 -10.84 11.00 -12.87
CA LEU A 260 -11.78 10.10 -13.56
C LEU A 260 -13.21 10.18 -13.03
N GLY A 261 -13.42 10.84 -11.88
CA GLY A 261 -14.72 11.04 -11.27
C GLY A 261 -14.87 10.28 -9.95
N LYS A 262 -15.73 10.82 -9.06
CA LYS A 262 -15.83 10.37 -7.66
C LYS A 262 -16.35 8.93 -7.46
N ASN A 263 -16.65 8.18 -8.51
CA ASN A 263 -17.05 6.78 -8.44
C ASN A 263 -15.95 5.81 -8.88
N ALA A 264 -14.80 6.30 -9.37
CA ALA A 264 -13.72 5.49 -9.91
C ALA A 264 -13.29 4.35 -8.97
N SER A 265 -13.13 4.61 -7.67
CA SER A 265 -12.84 3.53 -6.71
C SER A 265 -13.91 2.42 -6.71
N ALA A 266 -15.20 2.78 -6.74
CA ALA A 266 -16.27 1.80 -6.70
C ALA A 266 -16.36 0.99 -8.01
N GLU A 267 -16.06 1.62 -9.15
CA GLU A 267 -15.92 0.96 -10.45
C GLU A 267 -14.75 -0.04 -10.45
N TYR A 268 -13.61 0.29 -9.81
CA TYR A 268 -12.48 -0.63 -9.68
C TYR A 268 -12.82 -1.84 -8.81
N PHE A 269 -13.54 -1.67 -7.71
CA PHE A 269 -14.04 -2.79 -6.91
C PHE A 269 -14.96 -3.71 -7.73
N SER A 270 -15.91 -3.12 -8.47
CA SER A 270 -16.81 -3.90 -9.34
C SER A 270 -16.01 -4.68 -10.38
N LYS A 271 -15.05 -4.03 -11.02
CA LYS A 271 -14.23 -4.63 -12.07
C LYS A 271 -13.31 -5.73 -11.53
N THR A 272 -12.65 -5.52 -10.38
CA THR A 272 -11.83 -6.55 -9.73
C THR A 272 -12.68 -7.76 -9.35
N TYR A 273 -13.83 -7.55 -8.71
CA TYR A 273 -14.75 -8.64 -8.32
C TYR A 273 -15.30 -9.43 -9.51
N GLN A 274 -15.55 -8.76 -10.64
CA GLN A 274 -15.98 -9.43 -11.89
C GLN A 274 -14.89 -10.30 -12.52
N LEU A 275 -13.61 -10.01 -12.26
CA LEU A 275 -12.47 -10.74 -12.81
C LEU A 275 -11.97 -11.83 -11.84
N ASP A 276 -12.01 -11.59 -10.53
CA ASP A 276 -11.79 -12.60 -9.51
C ASP A 276 -12.69 -12.32 -8.27
N PRO A 277 -13.76 -13.11 -8.07
CA PRO A 277 -14.71 -12.88 -6.98
C PRO A 277 -14.30 -13.50 -5.63
N LYS A 278 -13.23 -14.33 -5.59
CA LYS A 278 -12.84 -15.06 -4.36
C LYS A 278 -12.08 -14.22 -3.33
N PRO A 279 -11.09 -13.37 -3.71
CA PRO A 279 -10.30 -12.58 -2.76
C PRO A 279 -11.14 -11.59 -1.97
N LEU A 280 -10.65 -11.22 -0.79
CA LEU A 280 -11.12 -10.02 -0.08
C LEU A 280 -10.65 -8.76 -0.81
N LEU A 281 -11.54 -7.78 -0.96
CA LEU A 281 -11.28 -6.52 -1.66
C LEU A 281 -11.19 -5.37 -0.65
N PHE A 282 -9.99 -4.82 -0.49
CA PHE A 282 -9.66 -3.82 0.51
C PHE A 282 -9.65 -2.41 -0.08
N THR A 283 -10.16 -1.46 0.72
CA THR A 283 -9.52 -0.15 0.80
C THR A 283 -8.41 -0.31 1.83
N ASN A 284 -7.22 0.24 1.60
CA ASN A 284 -6.10 0.16 2.53
C ASN A 284 -5.63 1.57 2.90
N GLU A 285 -5.43 1.86 4.20
CA GLU A 285 -5.24 3.22 4.70
C GLU A 285 -4.51 3.27 6.06
N TYR A 286 -3.60 4.24 6.22
CA TYR A 286 -2.87 4.50 7.47
C TYR A 286 -3.54 5.57 8.34
N ASN A 287 -3.06 5.74 9.58
CA ASN A 287 -3.60 6.67 10.59
C ASN A 287 -5.10 6.45 10.92
N THR A 288 -5.64 5.28 10.58
CA THR A 288 -7.03 4.89 10.84
C THR A 288 -7.26 4.46 12.30
N ILE A 289 -6.21 3.95 12.95
CA ILE A 289 -6.19 3.43 14.32
C ILE A 289 -4.97 3.90 15.13
N GLU A 290 -3.94 4.39 14.45
CA GLU A 290 -2.60 4.68 14.98
C GLU A 290 -2.55 6.09 15.57
N TYR A 291 -3.12 7.09 14.87
CA TYR A 291 -3.01 8.50 15.24
C TYR A 291 -4.32 9.30 15.06
N SER A 292 -5.04 9.51 16.16
CA SER A 292 -6.32 10.25 16.21
C SER A 292 -6.23 11.74 15.86
N GLY A 293 -5.03 12.28 15.65
CA GLY A 293 -4.84 13.65 15.18
C GLY A 293 -5.07 13.81 13.67
N ASP A 294 -4.96 12.72 12.89
CA ASP A 294 -5.28 12.75 11.48
C ASP A 294 -6.80 12.72 11.26
N ARG A 295 -7.28 13.62 10.42
CA ARG A 295 -8.71 13.80 10.18
C ARG A 295 -9.16 13.19 8.85
N ALA A 296 -8.25 13.03 7.89
CA ALA A 296 -8.60 12.44 6.60
C ALA A 296 -9.04 10.96 6.74
N PRO A 297 -8.26 10.07 7.39
CA PRO A 297 -8.54 8.64 7.45
C PRO A 297 -9.43 8.25 8.64
N SER A 298 -9.98 9.21 9.39
CA SER A 298 -10.77 8.94 10.59
C SER A 298 -11.86 7.88 10.34
N PRO A 299 -12.16 6.99 11.32
CA PRO A 299 -13.05 5.85 11.10
C PRO A 299 -14.40 6.21 10.45
N ALA A 300 -14.99 7.36 10.80
CA ALA A 300 -16.21 7.86 10.18
C ALA A 300 -16.08 8.13 8.66
N ASN A 301 -14.98 8.74 8.22
CA ASN A 301 -14.72 9.01 6.80
C ASN A 301 -14.47 7.71 6.03
N TYR A 302 -13.70 6.80 6.63
CA TYR A 302 -13.42 5.49 6.06
C TYR A 302 -14.70 4.65 5.91
N ILE A 303 -15.56 4.60 6.94
CA ILE A 303 -16.86 3.93 6.90
C ILE A 303 -17.76 4.57 5.82
N ALA A 304 -17.76 5.90 5.68
CA ALA A 304 -18.50 6.59 4.62
C ALA A 304 -17.99 6.22 3.22
N LYS A 305 -16.67 6.11 3.04
CA LYS A 305 -16.03 5.66 1.78
C LYS A 305 -16.41 4.22 1.43
N MET A 306 -16.33 3.29 2.39
CA MET A 306 -16.74 1.89 2.18
C MET A 306 -18.24 1.76 1.91
N THR A 307 -19.07 2.55 2.60
CA THR A 307 -20.52 2.62 2.33
C THR A 307 -20.79 3.07 0.90
N LYS A 308 -20.07 4.10 0.43
CA LYS A 308 -20.18 4.57 -0.95
C LYS A 308 -19.78 3.48 -1.96
N ILE A 309 -18.63 2.83 -1.77
CA ILE A 309 -18.17 1.73 -2.64
C ILE A 309 -19.22 0.62 -2.71
N ARG A 310 -19.76 0.17 -1.57
CA ARG A 310 -20.76 -0.90 -1.51
C ARG A 310 -22.14 -0.51 -2.04
N SER A 311 -22.48 0.79 -2.05
CA SER A 311 -23.75 1.32 -2.60
C SER A 311 -23.74 1.51 -4.11
N PHE A 312 -22.60 1.31 -4.77
CA PHE A 312 -22.47 1.48 -6.22
C PHE A 312 -23.18 0.31 -6.96
N PRO A 313 -23.96 0.58 -8.03
CA PRO A 313 -24.63 -0.49 -8.77
C PRO A 313 -23.65 -1.51 -9.34
N GLY A 314 -23.89 -2.80 -9.12
CA GLY A 314 -22.97 -3.87 -9.48
C GLY A 314 -21.92 -4.20 -8.40
N ASN A 315 -21.99 -3.56 -7.22
CA ASN A 315 -21.22 -3.92 -6.03
C ASN A 315 -22.07 -4.66 -4.95
N GLU A 316 -23.27 -5.12 -5.30
CA GLU A 316 -24.11 -5.92 -4.42
C GLU A 316 -23.45 -7.28 -4.15
N GLY A 317 -23.08 -7.53 -2.88
CA GLY A 317 -22.50 -8.80 -2.45
C GLY A 317 -21.01 -8.99 -2.71
N ILE A 318 -20.28 -7.95 -3.12
CA ILE A 318 -18.81 -8.01 -3.24
C ILE A 318 -18.14 -8.42 -1.92
N SER A 319 -17.00 -9.11 -2.02
CA SER A 319 -16.13 -9.54 -0.92
C SER A 319 -15.35 -8.37 -0.28
N ALA A 320 -16.00 -7.23 -0.02
CA ALA A 320 -15.36 -6.03 0.52
C ALA A 320 -14.84 -6.24 1.95
N ALA A 321 -13.71 -5.60 2.25
CA ALA A 321 -13.00 -5.70 3.51
C ALA A 321 -12.36 -4.36 3.93
N ILE A 322 -11.95 -4.26 5.19
CA ILE A 322 -11.34 -3.07 5.79
C ILE A 322 -9.85 -3.33 5.99
N GLY A 323 -8.99 -2.54 5.35
CA GLY A 323 -7.53 -2.65 5.42
C GLY A 323 -6.96 -1.48 6.19
N LEU A 324 -6.28 -1.78 7.29
CA LEU A 324 -5.69 -0.80 8.20
C LEU A 324 -4.18 -1.04 8.18
N GLN A 325 -3.37 -0.08 7.72
CA GLN A 325 -1.94 -0.32 7.57
C GLN A 325 -1.29 -0.67 8.91
N GLY A 326 -1.55 0.10 9.98
CA GLY A 326 -1.00 -0.21 11.31
C GLY A 326 0.44 0.25 11.45
N HIS A 327 0.80 1.38 10.84
CA HIS A 327 2.11 1.99 10.97
C HIS A 327 2.16 2.90 12.22
N PHE A 328 2.50 2.30 13.37
CA PHE A 328 2.62 3.01 14.64
C PHE A 328 3.95 3.75 14.74
N THR A 329 3.87 5.04 15.11
CA THR A 329 5.05 5.89 15.31
C THR A 329 5.65 5.72 16.71
N ALA A 330 6.89 6.18 16.89
CA ALA A 330 7.64 5.99 18.13
C ALA A 330 6.95 6.63 19.36
N GLY A 331 6.99 5.93 20.49
CA GLY A 331 6.28 6.27 21.73
C GLY A 331 5.08 5.35 22.01
N GLN A 332 4.41 5.60 23.14
CA GLN A 332 3.32 4.75 23.63
C GLN A 332 2.12 4.72 22.66
N PRO A 333 1.70 3.53 22.16
CA PRO A 333 0.53 3.41 21.30
C PRO A 333 -0.76 3.76 22.05
N ASN A 334 -1.69 4.43 21.36
CA ASN A 334 -2.99 4.76 21.92
C ASN A 334 -4.00 3.62 21.73
N LEU A 335 -3.83 2.53 22.48
CA LEU A 335 -4.69 1.35 22.46
C LEU A 335 -6.18 1.69 22.65
N THR A 336 -6.50 2.73 23.44
CA THR A 336 -7.90 3.16 23.64
C THR A 336 -8.54 3.75 22.38
N TYR A 337 -7.76 4.46 21.55
CA TYR A 337 -8.22 4.96 20.26
C TYR A 337 -8.31 3.84 19.22
N MET A 338 -7.34 2.92 19.25
CA MET A 338 -7.32 1.71 18.42
C MET A 338 -8.58 0.86 18.66
N ARG A 339 -8.90 0.52 19.93
CA ARG A 339 -10.14 -0.19 20.29
C ARG A 339 -11.38 0.51 19.74
N ALA A 340 -11.54 1.80 20.05
CA ALA A 340 -12.72 2.57 19.65
C ALA A 340 -12.87 2.68 18.12
N SER A 341 -11.75 2.65 17.39
CA SER A 341 -11.74 2.66 15.92
C SER A 341 -12.10 1.28 15.35
N LEU A 342 -11.58 0.18 15.92
CA LEU A 342 -11.96 -1.19 15.56
C LEU A 342 -13.45 -1.47 15.88
N ASP A 343 -13.95 -1.01 17.03
CA ASP A 343 -15.38 -1.08 17.41
C ASP A 343 -16.25 -0.31 16.39
N ALA A 344 -15.80 0.87 15.94
CA ALA A 344 -16.49 1.64 14.91
C ALA A 344 -16.51 0.90 13.57
N PHE A 345 -15.39 0.28 13.17
CA PHE A 345 -15.30 -0.51 11.94
C PHE A 345 -16.18 -1.77 11.97
N ASP A 346 -16.37 -2.41 13.13
CA ASP A 346 -17.26 -3.58 13.26
C ASP A 346 -18.71 -3.26 12.87
N THR A 347 -19.17 -2.02 13.07
CA THR A 347 -20.53 -1.59 12.68
C THR A 347 -20.83 -1.80 11.18
N THR A 348 -19.80 -1.90 10.33
CA THR A 348 -19.94 -2.18 8.90
C THR A 348 -20.28 -3.65 8.58
N SER A 349 -20.08 -4.55 9.54
CA SER A 349 -20.11 -6.01 9.40
C SER A 349 -19.17 -6.56 8.30
N LEU A 350 -18.08 -5.85 8.01
CA LEU A 350 -17.01 -6.30 7.13
C LEU A 350 -15.92 -7.05 7.95
N PRO A 351 -15.07 -7.87 7.31
CA PRO A 351 -13.81 -8.32 7.92
C PRO A 351 -12.83 -7.14 8.00
N ILE A 352 -12.12 -7.02 9.12
CA ILE A 352 -11.04 -6.06 9.31
C ILE A 352 -9.72 -6.82 9.24
N TRP A 353 -8.78 -6.38 8.43
CA TRP A 353 -7.41 -6.88 8.43
C TRP A 353 -6.47 -5.72 8.75
N LEU A 354 -5.44 -6.01 9.53
CA LEU A 354 -4.27 -5.17 9.57
C LEU A 354 -3.27 -5.70 8.55
N THR A 355 -2.75 -4.81 7.71
CA THR A 355 -2.13 -5.18 6.44
C THR A 355 -0.62 -4.94 6.43
N GLU A 356 -0.11 -4.01 7.24
CA GLU A 356 1.27 -3.53 7.17
C GLU A 356 1.84 -3.21 8.58
N VAL A 357 1.43 -3.96 9.61
CA VAL A 357 1.70 -3.62 11.02
C VAL A 357 3.20 -3.43 11.29
N SER A 358 3.56 -2.24 11.75
CA SER A 358 4.92 -1.88 12.13
C SER A 358 4.93 -0.88 13.29
N VAL A 359 6.02 -0.86 14.05
CA VAL A 359 6.29 0.12 15.11
C VAL A 359 7.63 0.76 14.81
N ASP A 360 7.71 2.09 14.72
CA ASP A 360 8.98 2.81 14.55
C ASP A 360 10.00 2.45 15.65
N SER A 361 11.28 2.71 15.38
CA SER A 361 12.35 2.43 16.35
C SER A 361 12.22 3.26 17.63
N ASP A 362 12.04 2.57 18.76
CA ASP A 362 11.84 3.13 20.09
C ASP A 362 12.46 2.21 21.16
N PRO A 363 12.97 2.71 22.31
CA PRO A 363 13.52 1.87 23.38
C PRO A 363 12.56 0.79 23.90
N ASN A 364 11.25 1.01 23.82
CA ASN A 364 10.19 0.10 24.24
C ASN A 364 9.46 -0.55 23.04
N GLN A 365 10.02 -0.48 21.83
CA GLN A 365 9.38 -0.97 20.60
C GLN A 365 8.78 -2.38 20.72
N ALA A 366 9.50 -3.32 21.35
CA ALA A 366 9.02 -4.69 21.55
C ALA A 366 7.81 -4.78 22.49
N GLU A 367 7.78 -3.97 23.56
CA GLU A 367 6.64 -3.88 24.49
C GLU A 367 5.43 -3.27 23.78
N HIS A 368 5.61 -2.15 23.06
CA HIS A 368 4.54 -1.53 22.27
C HIS A 368 4.01 -2.49 21.19
N LEU A 369 4.88 -3.22 20.50
CA LEU A 369 4.49 -4.23 19.50
C LEU A 369 3.65 -5.35 20.12
N GLU A 370 4.00 -5.82 21.32
CA GLU A 370 3.21 -6.82 22.04
C GLU A 370 1.83 -6.29 22.42
N GLU A 371 1.76 -5.05 22.94
CA GLU A 371 0.49 -4.40 23.26
C GLU A 371 -0.41 -4.25 22.03
N ILE A 372 0.14 -3.78 20.92
CA ILE A 372 -0.53 -3.60 19.62
C ILE A 372 -1.07 -4.96 19.11
N LEU A 373 -0.21 -5.96 18.95
CA LEU A 373 -0.62 -7.27 18.40
C LEU A 373 -1.68 -7.97 19.29
N ARG A 374 -1.59 -7.84 20.63
CA ARG A 374 -2.61 -8.37 21.55
C ARG A 374 -3.94 -7.61 21.43
N GLU A 375 -3.90 -6.30 21.21
CA GLU A 375 -5.09 -5.47 21.02
C GLU A 375 -5.82 -5.83 19.70
N GLU A 376 -5.07 -6.09 18.63
CA GLU A 376 -5.59 -6.58 17.35
C GLU A 376 -6.21 -7.97 17.48
N TYR A 377 -5.44 -8.94 17.98
CA TYR A 377 -5.85 -10.34 18.08
C TYR A 377 -7.11 -10.53 18.93
N SER A 378 -7.23 -9.74 20.01
CA SER A 378 -8.38 -9.78 20.92
C SER A 378 -9.66 -9.15 20.34
N HIS A 379 -9.60 -8.42 19.22
CA HIS A 379 -10.78 -7.81 18.62
C HIS A 379 -11.59 -8.85 17.78
N PRO A 380 -12.90 -9.04 18.05
CA PRO A 380 -13.67 -10.11 17.42
C PRO A 380 -13.78 -9.99 15.90
N SER A 381 -13.67 -8.79 15.33
CA SER A 381 -13.82 -8.57 13.88
C SER A 381 -12.51 -8.34 13.11
N VAL A 382 -11.36 -8.43 13.78
CA VAL A 382 -10.06 -8.57 13.11
C VAL A 382 -9.92 -10.01 12.61
N GLU A 383 -9.87 -10.22 11.30
CA GLU A 383 -9.81 -11.54 10.66
C GLU A 383 -8.42 -11.87 10.07
N GLY A 384 -7.50 -10.91 10.04
CA GLY A 384 -6.11 -11.11 9.61
C GLY A 384 -5.18 -10.03 10.15
N ILE A 385 -3.91 -10.39 10.37
CA ILE A 385 -2.81 -9.50 10.74
C ILE A 385 -1.64 -9.83 9.83
N ILE A 386 -1.12 -8.85 9.12
CA ILE A 386 0.08 -8.90 8.28
C ILE A 386 1.02 -7.79 8.79
N MET A 387 2.28 -8.12 8.97
CA MET A 387 3.30 -7.22 9.52
C MET A 387 4.24 -6.73 8.42
N PHE A 388 4.56 -5.43 8.39
CA PHE A 388 5.49 -4.85 7.41
C PHE A 388 6.95 -4.99 7.88
N VAL A 389 7.43 -6.23 7.87
CA VAL A 389 8.70 -6.62 8.51
C VAL A 389 9.55 -7.56 7.65
N GLY A 390 10.82 -7.70 8.03
CA GLY A 390 11.74 -8.68 7.47
C GLY A 390 13.05 -8.76 8.25
N PRO A 391 14.05 -9.52 7.76
CA PRO A 391 15.40 -9.50 8.29
C PRO A 391 16.11 -8.21 7.86
N ALA A 392 16.99 -7.69 8.71
CA ALA A 392 17.70 -6.41 8.48
C ALA A 392 18.42 -6.36 7.12
N ILE A 393 19.02 -7.47 6.68
CA ILE A 393 19.77 -7.57 5.41
C ILE A 393 18.89 -7.52 4.16
N ALA A 394 17.70 -8.14 4.13
CA ALA A 394 17.10 -8.55 2.85
C ALA A 394 16.37 -7.43 2.09
N ALA A 395 15.91 -6.38 2.79
CA ALA A 395 15.19 -5.26 2.17
C ALA A 395 15.47 -3.89 2.82
N GLY A 396 16.38 -3.80 3.79
CA GLY A 396 16.65 -2.55 4.50
C GLY A 396 15.55 -2.14 5.48
N PHE A 397 14.82 -3.11 6.04
CA PHE A 397 13.97 -2.89 7.22
C PHE A 397 14.86 -2.46 8.39
N LYS A 398 14.96 -1.14 8.61
CA LYS A 398 15.76 -0.57 9.70
C LYS A 398 14.92 -0.32 10.95
N ASP A 399 13.65 0.00 10.74
CA ASP A 399 12.79 0.49 11.81
C ASP A 399 12.21 -0.69 12.61
N MET A 400 11.69 -1.74 11.98
CA MET A 400 11.22 -2.96 12.67
C MET A 400 11.68 -4.26 11.98
N ALA A 401 12.94 -4.64 12.19
CA ALA A 401 13.45 -5.95 11.77
C ALA A 401 13.13 -7.03 12.82
N LEU A 402 12.65 -8.20 12.40
CA LEU A 402 12.47 -9.35 13.31
C LEU A 402 13.79 -10.08 13.59
N THR A 403 14.75 -10.03 12.65
CA THR A 403 16.09 -10.61 12.82
C THR A 403 17.18 -9.66 12.35
N ASP A 404 18.35 -9.76 12.98
CA ASP A 404 19.55 -8.96 12.68
C ASP A 404 20.26 -9.40 11.39
N GLU A 405 21.42 -8.80 11.12
CA GLU A 405 22.25 -9.14 9.95
C GLU A 405 22.81 -10.58 9.96
N ASN A 406 22.76 -11.27 11.10
CA ASN A 406 23.23 -12.65 11.30
C ASN A 406 22.06 -13.63 11.49
N PHE A 407 20.83 -13.23 11.14
CA PHE A 407 19.59 -13.98 11.38
C PHE A 407 19.37 -14.37 12.86
N GLN A 408 19.91 -13.61 13.80
CA GLN A 408 19.57 -13.71 15.22
C GLN A 408 18.30 -12.90 15.50
N ASN A 409 17.45 -13.35 16.42
CA ASN A 409 16.22 -12.63 16.76
C ASN A 409 16.52 -11.25 17.34
N THR A 410 15.69 -10.29 16.97
CA THR A 410 15.59 -9.02 17.70
C THR A 410 14.57 -9.16 18.84
N PRO A 411 14.52 -8.22 19.80
CA PRO A 411 13.45 -8.20 20.81
C PRO A 411 12.03 -8.14 20.21
N ALA A 412 11.87 -7.57 19.01
CA ALA A 412 10.60 -7.60 18.27
C ALA A 412 10.31 -9.00 17.68
N GLY A 413 11.34 -9.69 17.17
CA GLY A 413 11.25 -11.10 16.78
C GLY A 413 10.83 -12.02 17.95
N ASP A 414 11.47 -11.86 19.11
CA ASP A 414 11.15 -12.64 20.32
C ASP A 414 9.69 -12.45 20.77
N VAL A 415 9.13 -11.25 20.60
CA VAL A 415 7.70 -10.97 20.85
C VAL A 415 6.80 -11.71 19.86
N VAL A 416 7.13 -11.68 18.57
CA VAL A 416 6.34 -12.37 17.53
C VAL A 416 6.37 -13.89 17.76
N ASP A 417 7.54 -14.48 17.99
CA ASP A 417 7.68 -15.92 18.26
C ASP A 417 6.91 -16.34 19.52
N LYS A 418 6.99 -15.54 20.60
CA LYS A 418 6.20 -15.75 21.82
C LYS A 418 4.70 -15.73 21.54
N LEU A 419 4.19 -14.71 20.85
CA LEU A 419 2.75 -14.57 20.57
C LEU A 419 2.25 -15.68 19.64
N ILE A 420 3.03 -16.05 18.63
CA ILE A 420 2.73 -17.20 17.77
C ILE A 420 2.68 -18.50 18.59
N SER A 421 3.57 -18.69 19.57
CA SER A 421 3.52 -19.85 20.47
C SER A 421 2.34 -19.81 21.45
N GLU A 422 1.92 -18.63 21.92
CA GLU A 422 0.77 -18.46 22.80
C GLU A 422 -0.57 -18.70 22.08
N TRP A 423 -0.67 -18.34 20.79
CA TRP A 423 -1.91 -18.38 20.01
C TRP A 423 -2.10 -19.65 19.17
N GLN A 424 -1.27 -20.67 19.40
CA GLN A 424 -1.44 -22.00 18.81
C GLN A 424 -2.36 -22.88 19.65
N THR A 425 -2.88 -23.94 19.03
CA THR A 425 -3.59 -25.00 19.75
C THR A 425 -2.79 -26.30 19.64
N GLU A 426 -2.24 -26.74 20.77
CA GLU A 426 -1.52 -28.01 20.86
C GLU A 426 -2.41 -29.21 20.47
N PRO A 427 -1.85 -30.28 19.87
CA PRO A 427 -2.62 -31.47 19.47
C PRO A 427 -3.31 -32.14 20.66
N GLN A 428 -4.64 -31.98 20.76
CA GLN A 428 -5.43 -32.54 21.86
C GLN A 428 -5.97 -33.94 21.55
N LYS A 429 -6.08 -34.77 22.60
CA LYS A 429 -6.71 -36.09 22.57
C LYS A 429 -7.76 -36.17 23.67
N ALA A 430 -8.98 -36.54 23.29
CA ALA A 430 -10.08 -36.79 24.22
C ALA A 430 -10.80 -38.10 23.87
N ILE A 431 -11.45 -38.69 24.86
CA ILE A 431 -12.36 -39.82 24.67
C ILE A 431 -13.78 -39.26 24.72
N ALA A 432 -14.64 -39.69 23.78
CA ALA A 432 -16.04 -39.31 23.77
C ALA A 432 -16.77 -39.80 25.02
N ASP A 433 -17.71 -38.99 25.51
CA ASP A 433 -18.56 -39.34 26.64
C ASP A 433 -19.53 -40.49 26.30
N SER A 434 -20.34 -40.92 27.28
CA SER A 434 -21.34 -41.98 27.10
C SER A 434 -22.45 -41.65 26.11
N THR A 435 -22.54 -40.40 25.64
CA THR A 435 -23.46 -39.93 24.59
C THR A 435 -22.77 -39.73 23.24
N GLY A 436 -21.46 -39.97 23.14
CA GLY A 436 -20.68 -39.85 21.92
C GLY A 436 -20.13 -38.44 21.63
N PHE A 437 -20.19 -37.52 22.59
CA PHE A 437 -19.73 -36.14 22.41
C PHE A 437 -18.35 -35.90 23.02
N ILE A 438 -17.62 -34.95 22.43
CA ILE A 438 -16.40 -34.33 22.95
C ILE A 438 -16.54 -32.81 22.83
N HIS A 439 -15.94 -32.08 23.76
CA HIS A 439 -15.89 -30.62 23.72
C HIS A 439 -14.43 -30.17 23.83
N PHE A 440 -14.00 -29.33 22.89
CA PHE A 440 -12.70 -28.67 22.91
C PHE A 440 -12.88 -27.16 22.85
N SER A 441 -11.97 -26.44 23.51
CA SER A 441 -11.75 -25.02 23.25
C SER A 441 -10.49 -24.92 22.40
N LEU A 442 -10.63 -24.49 21.16
CA LEU A 442 -9.56 -24.35 20.17
C LEU A 442 -9.43 -22.85 19.79
N HIS A 443 -8.25 -22.40 19.42
CA HIS A 443 -8.10 -21.13 18.70
C HIS A 443 -8.77 -21.19 17.31
N HIS A 444 -8.92 -20.06 16.63
CA HIS A 444 -9.38 -20.07 15.24
C HIS A 444 -8.31 -20.69 14.33
N GLY A 445 -8.73 -21.56 13.40
CA GLY A 445 -7.84 -22.29 12.51
C GLY A 445 -8.52 -23.45 11.80
N ASP A 446 -7.75 -24.15 10.98
CA ASP A 446 -8.15 -25.38 10.28
C ASP A 446 -7.53 -26.59 10.99
N TYR A 447 -8.35 -27.59 11.29
CA TYR A 447 -7.99 -28.72 12.14
C TYR A 447 -8.30 -30.06 11.49
N ASP A 448 -7.34 -30.99 11.50
CA ASP A 448 -7.55 -32.39 11.12
C ASP A 448 -7.98 -33.24 12.33
N VAL A 449 -9.27 -33.50 12.46
CA VAL A 449 -9.84 -34.28 13.56
C VAL A 449 -9.86 -35.76 13.20
N THR A 450 -8.97 -36.54 13.79
CA THR A 450 -8.92 -38.01 13.60
C THR A 450 -9.67 -38.73 14.71
N VAL A 451 -10.81 -39.33 14.36
CA VAL A 451 -11.63 -40.15 15.26
C VAL A 451 -11.20 -41.62 15.13
N THR A 452 -10.92 -42.28 16.25
CA THR A 452 -10.52 -43.70 16.30
C THR A 452 -11.51 -44.51 17.14
N HIS A 453 -11.99 -45.66 16.63
CA HIS A 453 -12.84 -46.54 17.42
C HIS A 453 -12.00 -47.49 18.29
N PRO A 454 -12.14 -47.50 19.62
CA PRO A 454 -11.20 -48.16 20.54
C PRO A 454 -11.13 -49.68 20.39
N LEU A 455 -12.18 -50.32 19.85
CA LEU A 455 -12.26 -51.77 19.64
C LEU A 455 -12.04 -52.22 18.19
N GLY A 456 -11.94 -51.28 17.23
CA GLY A 456 -12.04 -51.60 15.80
C GLY A 456 -10.77 -51.43 14.98
N HIS A 457 -9.72 -50.80 15.52
CA HIS A 457 -8.58 -50.25 14.77
C HIS A 457 -8.94 -49.34 13.57
N SER A 458 -10.22 -48.98 13.42
CA SER A 458 -10.72 -48.09 12.39
C SER A 458 -10.55 -46.63 12.81
N SER A 459 -9.96 -45.84 11.92
CA SER A 459 -9.83 -44.39 12.05
C SER A 459 -10.53 -43.68 10.91
N LYS A 460 -11.01 -42.46 11.17
CA LYS A 460 -11.49 -41.54 10.15
C LYS A 460 -11.04 -40.13 10.49
N THR A 461 -10.37 -39.47 9.54
CA THR A 461 -9.99 -38.05 9.64
C THR A 461 -11.07 -37.18 9.00
N LEU A 462 -11.31 -36.02 9.60
CA LEU A 462 -12.29 -35.03 9.21
C LEU A 462 -11.65 -33.64 9.31
N ASN A 463 -11.72 -32.86 8.25
CA ASN A 463 -11.21 -31.49 8.25
C ASN A 463 -12.27 -30.56 8.84
N LEU A 464 -11.89 -29.77 9.84
CA LEU A 464 -12.78 -28.86 10.57
C LEU A 464 -12.18 -27.45 10.61
N SER A 465 -12.79 -26.53 9.85
CA SER A 465 -12.47 -25.11 9.91
C SER A 465 -13.27 -24.44 11.02
N GLN A 466 -12.58 -23.88 12.02
CA GLN A 466 -13.18 -23.02 13.04
C GLN A 466 -12.71 -21.59 12.82
N ASN A 467 -13.48 -20.81 12.05
CA ASN A 467 -13.10 -19.47 11.62
C ASN A 467 -14.26 -18.45 11.70
N LYS A 468 -13.92 -17.16 11.81
CA LYS A 468 -14.89 -16.07 12.00
C LYS A 468 -15.92 -15.98 10.88
N ARG A 469 -15.55 -16.38 9.66
CA ARG A 469 -16.44 -16.51 8.49
C ARG A 469 -17.54 -17.55 8.70
N THR A 470 -17.21 -18.78 9.11
CA THR A 470 -18.24 -19.82 9.38
C THR A 470 -19.15 -19.45 10.56
N GLU A 471 -18.67 -18.67 11.55
CA GLU A 471 -19.56 -18.10 12.57
C GLU A 471 -20.52 -17.05 12.00
N ARG A 472 -20.03 -16.10 11.19
CA ARG A 472 -20.87 -15.08 10.54
C ARG A 472 -21.89 -15.73 9.58
N GLU A 473 -21.52 -16.78 8.86
CA GLU A 473 -22.42 -17.56 8.01
C GLU A 473 -23.46 -18.34 8.83
N LYS A 474 -23.07 -18.99 9.94
CA LYS A 474 -24.01 -19.63 10.90
C LYS A 474 -25.00 -18.62 11.52
N ARG A 475 -24.53 -17.41 11.86
CA ARG A 475 -25.39 -16.32 12.38
C ARG A 475 -26.34 -15.77 11.32
N ARG A 476 -25.92 -15.65 10.05
CA ARG A 476 -26.78 -15.22 8.92
C ARG A 476 -27.76 -16.29 8.44
N GLY A 477 -27.40 -17.58 8.52
CA GLY A 477 -28.28 -18.70 8.16
C GLY A 477 -29.23 -19.14 9.28
N GLY A 478 -29.12 -18.55 10.47
CA GLY A 478 -29.74 -19.02 11.70
C GLY A 478 -31.21 -18.65 11.94
N GLU A 479 -32.06 -18.48 10.91
CA GLU A 479 -33.49 -18.17 11.11
C GLU A 479 -34.57 -18.78 10.18
N PRO A 480 -34.31 -19.68 9.21
CA PRO A 480 -35.40 -20.46 8.57
C PRO A 480 -35.81 -21.71 9.37
N GLU A 481 -34.85 -22.57 9.74
CA GLU A 481 -35.13 -23.94 10.23
C GLU A 481 -35.86 -24.00 11.58
N ARG A 482 -35.69 -22.99 12.45
CA ARG A 482 -36.39 -22.96 13.76
C ARG A 482 -37.87 -22.63 13.62
N GLU A 483 -38.29 -21.90 12.59
CA GLU A 483 -39.71 -21.57 12.41
C GLU A 483 -40.47 -22.71 11.70
N GLU A 484 -39.81 -23.43 10.80
CA GLU A 484 -40.38 -24.60 10.12
C GLU A 484 -40.62 -25.76 11.09
N LYS A 485 -39.61 -26.13 11.91
CA LYS A 485 -39.75 -27.17 12.96
C LYS A 485 -40.74 -26.77 14.07
N ARG A 486 -40.96 -25.47 14.31
CA ARG A 486 -41.99 -24.96 15.25
C ARG A 486 -43.41 -24.95 14.67
N LYS A 487 -43.55 -25.05 13.33
CA LYS A 487 -44.84 -25.24 12.63
C LYS A 487 -45.22 -26.72 12.50
N GLU A 488 -44.27 -27.61 12.24
CA GLU A 488 -44.53 -29.07 12.20
C GLU A 488 -44.88 -29.64 13.59
N GLY A 489 -44.24 -29.16 14.65
CA GLY A 489 -44.49 -29.61 16.04
C GLY A 489 -45.87 -29.29 16.62
N ARG A 490 -46.76 -28.59 15.90
CA ARG A 490 -48.10 -28.19 16.39
C ARG A 490 -49.26 -29.08 15.89
N TRP A 491 -49.02 -30.01 14.97
CA TRP A 491 -50.09 -30.84 14.37
C TRP A 491 -50.28 -32.24 14.99
N HIS A 492 -49.45 -32.65 15.96
CA HIS A 492 -49.57 -33.94 16.65
C HIS A 492 -49.87 -33.82 18.14
N ARG A 493 -51.07 -33.32 18.51
CA ARG A 493 -51.61 -33.54 19.88
C ARG A 493 -53.13 -33.46 20.06
N TRP A 494 -53.95 -33.88 19.09
CA TRP A 494 -55.39 -34.11 19.31
C TRP A 494 -55.90 -35.32 18.52
N ALA A 495 -55.92 -36.50 19.14
CA ALA A 495 -56.60 -37.70 18.62
C ALA A 495 -56.84 -38.73 19.74
N SER A 496 -57.93 -38.57 20.50
CA SER A 496 -58.46 -39.58 21.43
C SER A 496 -59.96 -39.39 21.63
N LEU A 497 -60.81 -40.13 20.91
CA LEU A 497 -62.14 -40.68 21.31
C LEU A 497 -62.86 -41.32 20.09
N PRO A 498 -63.66 -42.40 20.24
CA PRO A 498 -64.32 -43.15 19.14
C PRO A 498 -65.88 -42.94 19.12
N PRO A 499 -66.73 -43.74 18.40
CA PRO A 499 -66.98 -43.60 16.95
C PRO A 499 -68.48 -43.60 16.48
N SER A 500 -68.72 -43.21 15.21
CA SER A 500 -69.82 -43.65 14.28
C SER A 500 -71.30 -43.22 14.52
N PRO A 501 -72.26 -43.39 13.58
CA PRO A 501 -72.34 -43.12 12.10
C PRO A 501 -73.74 -42.51 11.68
N PRO A 502 -74.34 -42.64 10.44
CA PRO A 502 -73.85 -42.82 9.04
C PRO A 502 -74.41 -41.84 7.95
N TRP A 503 -74.06 -42.15 6.67
CA TRP A 503 -74.66 -41.80 5.34
C TRP A 503 -74.07 -40.59 4.55
N CYS A 504 -74.00 -40.55 3.20
CA CYS A 504 -73.70 -41.60 2.17
C CYS A 504 -73.48 -41.03 0.73
N HIS A 505 -72.72 -41.75 -0.13
CA HIS A 505 -72.59 -41.66 -1.63
C HIS A 505 -72.15 -40.31 -2.28
N ARG A 506 -71.50 -40.23 -3.47
CA ARG A 506 -70.91 -41.14 -4.51
C ARG A 506 -69.85 -40.29 -5.29
N GLU A 507 -68.64 -40.72 -5.67
CA GLU A 507 -68.25 -41.50 -6.88
C GLU A 507 -68.84 -40.93 -8.20
N GLU A 508 -68.11 -40.61 -9.29
CA GLU A 508 -66.71 -40.81 -9.76
C GLU A 508 -66.10 -39.49 -10.37
N GLY A 509 -64.90 -39.36 -10.98
CA GLY A 509 -63.90 -40.33 -11.49
C GLY A 509 -62.54 -39.75 -11.95
N GLN A 510 -61.97 -40.27 -13.05
CA GLN A 510 -60.61 -40.07 -13.61
C GLN A 510 -60.63 -40.00 -15.18
N ASN A 511 -59.60 -39.77 -16.02
CA ASN A 511 -58.12 -39.65 -15.88
C ASN A 511 -57.43 -38.99 -17.13
N ARG A 512 -56.25 -38.34 -16.93
CA ARG A 512 -55.00 -38.23 -17.77
C ARG A 512 -55.00 -38.01 -19.31
N GLY A 513 -54.07 -37.15 -19.79
CA GLY A 513 -53.39 -37.37 -21.10
C GLY A 513 -52.52 -36.25 -21.76
N ARG A 514 -51.19 -36.24 -21.51
CA ARG A 514 -50.04 -35.92 -22.41
C ARG A 514 -49.90 -34.66 -23.33
N GLU A 515 -48.73 -34.02 -23.16
CA GLU A 515 -47.69 -33.61 -24.16
C GLU A 515 -47.87 -32.56 -25.31
N SER A 516 -46.82 -31.71 -25.41
CA SER A 516 -46.11 -31.26 -26.65
C SER A 516 -46.40 -29.92 -27.39
N ARG A 517 -45.37 -29.05 -27.33
CA ARG A 517 -44.73 -28.28 -28.42
C ARG A 517 -45.46 -27.13 -29.20
N ALA A 518 -45.01 -25.91 -28.89
CA ALA A 518 -44.14 -25.06 -29.75
C ALA A 518 -44.68 -23.89 -30.63
N ARG A 519 -43.80 -22.87 -30.75
CA ARG A 519 -43.64 -21.82 -31.78
C ARG A 519 -44.64 -20.66 -31.88
N ARG A 520 -44.09 -19.43 -31.77
CA ARG A 520 -44.13 -18.42 -32.86
C ARG A 520 -42.90 -17.49 -32.83
N ARG A 521 -42.49 -16.98 -33.99
CA ARG A 521 -41.32 -16.10 -34.22
C ARG A 521 -41.77 -14.88 -35.05
N ARG A 522 -41.26 -13.68 -34.70
CA ARG A 522 -40.95 -12.54 -35.63
C ARG A 522 -42.16 -11.88 -36.36
N ARG A 523 -42.15 -10.63 -36.84
CA ARG A 523 -41.05 -9.66 -37.16
C ARG A 523 -41.57 -8.19 -37.26
N HIS A 524 -40.67 -7.22 -37.01
CA HIS A 524 -40.61 -5.77 -37.42
C HIS A 524 -41.85 -4.92 -37.81
N ARG A 525 -41.86 -3.67 -37.32
CA ARG A 525 -41.70 -2.45 -38.14
C ARG A 525 -41.16 -1.24 -37.35
N LEU A 526 -40.59 -0.27 -38.06
CA LEU A 526 -39.97 0.98 -37.56
C LEU A 526 -40.98 2.12 -37.38
N VAL A 527 -40.64 3.13 -36.57
CA VAL A 527 -40.68 4.59 -36.87
C VAL A 527 -40.05 5.38 -35.68
N SER A 528 -39.43 6.51 -35.96
CA SER A 528 -38.95 7.54 -35.01
C SER A 528 -39.00 8.91 -35.72
N PRO A 529 -38.74 10.06 -35.05
CA PRO A 529 -39.47 10.59 -33.90
C PRO A 529 -39.95 12.05 -34.13
N SER A 530 -40.81 12.58 -33.24
CA SER A 530 -41.05 14.03 -33.12
C SER A 530 -41.30 14.45 -31.67
N SER A 531 -40.76 15.61 -31.29
CA SER A 531 -40.79 16.24 -29.96
C SER A 531 -41.97 17.24 -29.85
N PRO A 532 -42.24 17.99 -28.73
CA PRO A 532 -41.50 18.07 -27.47
C PRO A 532 -42.31 18.11 -26.14
N LEU A 533 -41.57 17.91 -25.04
CA LEU A 533 -41.69 18.50 -23.69
C LEU A 533 -43.00 19.19 -23.24
N ARG A 534 -43.58 18.68 -22.14
CA ARG A 534 -44.14 19.53 -21.06
C ARG A 534 -43.93 18.91 -19.67
N SER A 535 -43.81 19.78 -18.68
CA SER A 535 -43.45 19.51 -17.29
C SER A 535 -44.57 18.90 -16.44
N SER A 536 -44.21 18.03 -15.50
CA SER A 536 -45.01 17.75 -14.30
C SER A 536 -44.12 17.72 -13.05
N SER A 537 -44.67 18.20 -11.93
CA SER A 537 -43.98 18.49 -10.68
C SER A 537 -44.01 17.30 -9.69
N LEU A 538 -42.94 17.15 -8.91
CA LEU A 538 -42.86 16.22 -7.78
C LEU A 538 -43.68 16.72 -6.58
N PRO A 539 -44.30 15.83 -5.78
CA PRO A 539 -44.94 16.19 -4.51
C PRO A 539 -43.92 16.25 -3.36
N SER A 540 -44.14 17.18 -2.43
CA SER A 540 -43.40 17.37 -1.18
C SER A 540 -43.78 16.33 -0.12
N MET A 541 -42.79 15.80 0.61
CA MET A 541 -43.04 15.03 1.85
C MET A 541 -42.97 15.91 3.10
N GLU A 542 -43.79 15.56 4.10
CA GLU A 542 -43.93 16.25 5.38
C GLU A 542 -42.75 16.00 6.33
N VAL A 543 -42.50 16.96 7.22
CA VAL A 543 -41.50 16.84 8.30
C VAL A 543 -42.21 16.83 9.64
N CYS A 544 -42.19 15.70 10.34
CA CYS A 544 -42.65 15.62 11.72
C CYS A 544 -41.70 16.38 12.67
N LYS A 545 -42.24 17.32 13.45
CA LYS A 545 -41.55 17.89 14.61
C LYS A 545 -41.83 17.04 15.86
N GLN A 546 -40.79 16.57 16.53
CA GLN A 546 -40.88 16.15 17.94
C GLN A 546 -40.36 17.27 18.87
N ARG A 547 -40.84 17.25 20.12
CA ARG A 547 -40.54 18.26 21.15
C ARG A 547 -39.20 17.95 21.83
N GLU A 548 -38.50 19.01 22.23
CA GLU A 548 -37.46 18.93 23.26
C GLU A 548 -38.10 19.21 24.61
N ASP A 549 -38.03 18.26 25.55
CA ASP A 549 -38.33 18.49 26.97
C ASP A 549 -37.02 18.64 27.76
N ALA A 550 -37.00 19.58 28.71
CA ALA A 550 -35.78 20.02 29.39
C ALA A 550 -35.40 19.16 30.62
N PRO A 551 -34.09 18.99 30.93
CA PRO A 551 -33.66 18.29 32.14
C PRO A 551 -33.65 19.18 33.39
N PHE A 552 -34.02 18.56 34.51
CA PHE A 552 -34.11 19.11 35.87
C PHE A 552 -32.71 19.27 36.52
N TYR A 553 -32.52 20.28 37.38
CA TYR A 553 -31.32 20.44 38.23
C TYR A 553 -31.70 20.72 39.69
N PRO A 554 -31.05 20.11 40.70
CA PRO A 554 -31.17 20.49 42.10
C PRO A 554 -30.11 21.53 42.53
N GLU A 555 -30.46 22.41 43.48
CA GLU A 555 -29.58 23.45 44.05
C GLU A 555 -28.60 22.90 45.12
N PRO A 556 -27.46 23.59 45.38
CA PRO A 556 -26.52 23.24 46.45
C PRO A 556 -26.76 24.01 47.78
N PRO A 557 -26.36 23.46 48.94
CA PRO A 557 -26.42 24.14 50.24
C PRO A 557 -25.27 25.13 50.49
N ARG A 558 -25.40 25.95 51.55
CA ARG A 558 -24.59 27.14 51.87
C ARG A 558 -23.27 26.85 52.60
N GLU A 559 -22.32 27.78 52.48
CA GLU A 559 -20.99 27.77 53.12
C GLU A 559 -21.01 27.97 54.66
N GLY A 560 -19.96 27.50 55.34
CA GLY A 560 -19.66 27.86 56.73
C GLY A 560 -18.31 27.35 57.27
N SER A 561 -17.41 28.29 57.58
CA SER A 561 -16.17 28.17 58.40
C SER A 561 -14.92 27.45 57.85
N SER A 562 -13.77 28.04 58.18
CA SER A 562 -12.38 27.72 57.78
C SER A 562 -11.50 27.59 59.06
N PRO A 563 -10.15 27.43 59.00
CA PRO A 563 -9.31 26.49 58.24
C PRO A 563 -8.26 25.77 59.14
N SER A 564 -7.60 24.69 58.67
CA SER A 564 -6.22 24.39 59.10
C SER A 564 -5.42 23.49 58.14
N SER A 565 -4.15 23.88 57.92
CA SER A 565 -3.04 23.15 57.27
C SER A 565 -3.11 22.87 55.74
N PRO A 566 -1.98 22.94 55.00
CA PRO A 566 -2.03 23.11 53.54
C PRO A 566 -1.80 21.81 52.74
N ALA A 567 -2.87 21.32 52.11
CA ALA A 567 -2.75 20.50 50.90
C ALA A 567 -3.95 20.78 49.98
N THR A 568 -3.69 21.02 48.69
CA THR A 568 -4.69 21.27 47.64
C THR A 568 -5.38 22.65 47.69
N ILE A 569 -5.00 23.53 46.77
CA ILE A 569 -5.87 24.22 45.78
C ILE A 569 -5.08 25.39 45.16
N ALA A 570 -4.93 25.35 43.83
CA ALA A 570 -4.64 26.53 43.00
C ALA A 570 -5.57 26.52 41.77
N ALA A 571 -6.87 26.33 42.02
CA ALA A 571 -7.95 26.62 41.10
C ALA A 571 -8.90 27.61 41.79
N VAL A 572 -9.51 28.51 41.01
CA VAL A 572 -10.44 29.57 41.48
C VAL A 572 -9.79 30.78 42.20
N ARG A 573 -9.08 31.62 41.45
CA ARG A 573 -9.45 33.05 41.23
C ARG A 573 -8.50 33.77 40.25
N ALA A 574 -8.81 33.63 38.96
CA ALA A 574 -8.41 34.59 37.92
C ALA A 574 -9.61 34.85 37.00
N SER A 575 -10.69 35.36 37.58
CA SER A 575 -11.94 35.64 36.90
C SER A 575 -11.87 36.90 36.04
N VAL A 576 -11.31 36.78 34.83
CA VAL A 576 -11.67 37.68 33.72
C VAL A 576 -12.96 37.13 33.12
N SER A 577 -14.07 37.84 33.29
CA SER A 577 -15.37 37.30 32.89
C SER A 577 -15.48 37.11 31.37
N ARG A 578 -15.88 35.91 30.92
CA ARG A 578 -16.18 35.62 29.49
C ARG A 578 -17.18 36.62 28.87
N ARG A 579 -18.02 37.26 29.69
CA ARG A 579 -19.00 38.28 29.25
C ARG A 579 -18.36 39.57 28.72
N GLN A 580 -17.15 39.95 29.12
CA GLN A 580 -16.47 41.13 28.55
C GLN A 580 -15.82 40.82 27.19
N ILE A 581 -15.17 39.66 27.04
CA ILE A 581 -14.53 39.25 25.78
C ILE A 581 -15.57 39.14 24.65
N CYS A 582 -16.67 38.40 24.87
CA CYS A 582 -17.73 38.25 23.88
C CYS A 582 -18.49 39.56 23.54
N ARG A 583 -18.34 40.62 24.35
CA ARG A 583 -18.88 41.96 24.05
C ARG A 583 -17.89 42.84 23.28
N TRP A 584 -16.58 42.57 23.38
CA TRP A 584 -15.52 43.28 22.66
C TRP A 584 -15.26 42.70 21.25
N GLU A 585 -15.48 41.39 21.07
CA GLU A 585 -15.17 40.69 19.80
C GLU A 585 -16.20 40.86 18.68
N ARG A 586 -17.40 41.40 18.95
CA ARG A 586 -18.49 41.47 17.95
C ARG A 586 -18.23 42.42 16.77
N ASN A 587 -17.31 43.37 16.89
CA ASN A 587 -17.08 44.41 15.87
C ASN A 587 -15.69 44.36 15.19
N ARG A 588 -14.98 43.23 15.20
CA ARG A 588 -13.66 43.10 14.54
C ARG A 588 -13.59 42.04 13.45
N THR A 589 -12.82 42.36 12.41
CA THR A 589 -12.58 41.49 11.25
C THR A 589 -11.67 40.32 11.61
N ARG A 590 -11.66 39.27 10.79
CA ARG A 590 -10.99 37.98 11.07
C ARG A 590 -9.49 38.13 11.38
N VAL A 591 -8.78 38.96 10.62
CA VAL A 591 -7.33 39.20 10.74
C VAL A 591 -6.95 39.80 12.11
N GLU A 592 -7.79 40.66 12.68
CA GLU A 592 -7.51 41.26 14.00
C GLU A 592 -7.67 40.26 15.15
N ARG A 593 -8.47 39.19 14.99
CA ARG A 593 -8.70 38.18 16.03
C ARG A 593 -7.46 37.28 16.20
N GLU A 594 -6.88 36.85 15.09
CA GLU A 594 -5.68 36.01 15.05
C GLU A 594 -4.47 36.75 15.67
N GLY A 595 -4.33 38.05 15.40
CA GLY A 595 -3.29 38.90 15.99
C GLY A 595 -3.42 39.17 17.49
N VAL A 596 -4.58 38.94 18.12
CA VAL A 596 -4.74 39.04 19.59
C VAL A 596 -4.40 37.70 20.25
N ALA A 597 -4.90 36.58 19.72
CA ALA A 597 -4.57 35.24 20.20
C ALA A 597 -3.04 34.97 20.19
N GLY A 598 -2.37 35.33 19.09
CA GLY A 598 -0.91 35.16 18.93
C GLY A 598 -0.03 35.99 19.87
N ARG A 599 -0.58 37.00 20.56
CA ARG A 599 0.13 37.75 21.62
C ARG A 599 -0.10 37.16 23.01
N PHE A 600 -1.24 36.52 23.26
CA PHE A 600 -1.55 35.89 24.54
C PHE A 600 -0.68 34.64 24.76
N CYS A 601 -0.55 33.77 23.74
CA CYS A 601 0.26 32.54 23.83
C CYS A 601 1.75 32.81 24.11
N ARG A 602 2.34 33.84 23.47
CA ARG A 602 3.78 34.16 23.68
C ARG A 602 4.08 34.56 25.13
N ARG A 603 3.16 35.28 25.78
CA ARG A 603 3.34 35.74 27.16
C ARG A 603 3.22 34.60 28.18
N TRP A 604 2.53 33.51 27.82
CA TRP A 604 2.38 32.32 28.65
C TRP A 604 3.62 31.41 28.58
N ASN A 605 4.11 31.14 27.37
CA ASN A 605 5.31 30.29 27.17
C ASN A 605 6.57 30.87 27.84
N SER A 606 6.73 32.21 27.86
CA SER A 606 7.85 32.86 28.56
C SER A 606 7.84 32.68 30.09
N ALA A 607 6.66 32.48 30.70
CA ALA A 607 6.56 32.27 32.14
C ALA A 607 6.85 30.81 32.53
N ALA A 608 6.44 29.83 31.71
CA ALA A 608 6.73 28.42 31.93
C ALA A 608 8.23 28.10 31.81
N ALA A 609 8.92 28.68 30.82
CA ALA A 609 10.35 28.46 30.59
C ALA A 609 11.24 28.95 31.77
N ALA A 610 10.83 30.00 32.47
CA ALA A 610 11.58 30.54 33.62
C ALA A 610 11.51 29.64 34.87
N ALA A 611 10.48 28.79 35.00
CA ALA A 611 10.27 27.94 36.18
C ALA A 611 11.06 26.63 36.14
N MET A 612 11.53 26.17 34.97
CA MET A 612 12.22 24.88 34.82
C MET A 612 13.75 24.97 34.94
N ALA A 613 14.32 26.17 35.08
CA ALA A 613 15.78 26.39 35.09
C ALA A 613 16.43 26.41 36.49
N ALA A 614 15.68 26.10 37.57
CA ALA A 614 16.13 26.32 38.95
C ALA A 614 15.80 25.16 39.91
N ALA A 615 16.37 23.98 39.67
CA ALA A 615 16.41 22.88 40.65
C ALA A 615 17.69 22.03 40.48
N PRO A 616 18.54 21.86 41.52
CA PRO A 616 19.73 21.02 41.46
C PRO A 616 19.41 19.53 41.72
N LEU A 617 20.13 18.64 41.04
CA LEU A 617 20.02 17.17 41.18
C LEU A 617 20.82 16.64 42.39
N PRO A 618 20.29 15.69 43.19
CA PRO A 618 21.05 14.94 44.19
C PRO A 618 21.68 13.64 43.63
N PRO A 619 22.73 13.09 44.27
CA PRO A 619 23.56 12.01 43.71
C PRO A 619 23.04 10.58 43.95
N ARG A 620 23.64 9.61 43.23
CA ARG A 620 23.35 8.18 43.28
C ARG A 620 23.89 7.46 44.53
N ASN A 621 23.27 6.31 44.82
CA ASN A 621 23.67 5.17 45.67
C ASN A 621 23.39 5.21 47.19
N THR A 622 22.36 4.46 47.61
CA THR A 622 22.40 3.50 48.74
C THR A 622 21.38 2.37 48.55
N LYS A 623 21.51 1.28 49.31
CA LYS A 623 20.88 -0.04 49.09
C LYS A 623 19.44 -0.17 49.62
N GLU A 624 18.76 -1.18 49.08
CA GLU A 624 17.74 -2.05 49.69
C GLU A 624 16.76 -1.45 50.73
N GLY A 625 15.50 -1.27 50.30
CA GLY A 625 14.35 -1.15 51.19
C GLY A 625 13.11 -1.79 50.57
N ARG A 626 12.71 -2.98 51.04
CA ARG A 626 11.44 -3.62 50.65
C ARG A 626 10.26 -2.81 51.22
N LEU A 627 9.44 -2.19 50.38
CA LEU A 627 8.12 -1.71 50.79
C LEU A 627 7.04 -2.74 50.41
N LEU A 628 6.60 -3.52 51.39
CA LEU A 628 5.47 -4.44 51.25
C LEU A 628 4.15 -3.67 51.41
N LEU A 629 3.51 -3.33 50.30
CA LEU A 629 2.10 -2.88 50.30
C LEU A 629 1.17 -4.09 50.11
N ARG A 630 0.60 -4.58 51.22
CA ARG A 630 -0.50 -5.54 51.21
C ARG A 630 -1.80 -4.82 50.83
N CYS A 631 -2.32 -5.08 49.63
CA CYS A 631 -3.74 -4.85 49.36
C CYS A 631 -4.55 -6.08 49.77
N SER A 632 -5.50 -5.89 50.68
CA SER A 632 -6.46 -6.90 51.13
C SER A 632 -7.87 -6.45 50.76
N CYS A 633 -8.40 -6.95 49.64
CA CYS A 633 -9.83 -6.80 49.32
C CYS A 633 -10.58 -8.08 49.73
N ARG A 634 -11.62 -7.91 50.54
CA ARG A 634 -12.46 -9.02 51.04
C ARG A 634 -13.32 -9.59 49.91
N ARG A 635 -13.55 -10.92 49.95
CA ARG A 635 -14.72 -11.53 49.29
C ARG A 635 -16.00 -10.95 49.88
N LEU A 636 -16.98 -10.70 49.02
CA LEU A 636 -18.39 -10.70 49.36
C LEU A 636 -18.99 -11.95 48.71
N ASP A 637 -19.28 -12.95 49.54
CA ASP A 637 -20.02 -14.13 49.11
C ASP A 637 -21.54 -13.89 49.20
N VAL A 638 -22.29 -14.76 48.50
CA VAL A 638 -23.70 -15.19 48.72
C VAL A 638 -24.79 -14.45 47.89
N PRO A 639 -25.83 -15.13 47.33
CA PRO A 639 -26.05 -16.57 47.05
C PRO A 639 -26.34 -16.92 45.56
N GLU A 640 -26.47 -18.21 45.28
CA GLU A 640 -27.13 -18.74 44.07
C GLU A 640 -28.54 -18.16 43.86
N LEU A 641 -28.89 -17.88 42.59
CA LEU A 641 -30.28 -17.67 42.19
C LEU A 641 -30.53 -18.30 40.82
N SER A 642 -31.06 -19.52 40.86
CA SER A 642 -31.51 -20.24 39.67
C SER A 642 -32.64 -19.46 38.97
N ARG A 643 -32.43 -19.04 37.72
CA ARG A 643 -33.51 -18.56 36.86
C ARG A 643 -33.46 -19.23 35.50
N ARG A 644 -34.47 -20.08 35.27
CA ARG A 644 -34.86 -20.55 33.94
C ARG A 644 -35.28 -19.34 33.11
N CYS A 645 -34.64 -19.12 31.96
CA CYS A 645 -35.20 -18.27 30.91
C CYS A 645 -35.80 -19.17 29.82
N HIS A 646 -37.13 -19.34 29.86
CA HIS A 646 -37.86 -19.76 28.68
C HIS A 646 -37.76 -18.66 27.62
N TRP A 647 -37.34 -19.03 26.42
CA TRP A 647 -37.55 -18.21 25.23
C TRP A 647 -38.93 -18.51 24.66
N SER A 648 -39.77 -17.47 24.56
CA SER A 648 -41.06 -17.47 23.88
C SER A 648 -40.88 -17.07 22.42
#